data_AF-A0A191ZDP6-F1
#
_entry.id   AF-A0A191ZDP6-F1
#
_cell.length_a   1.000
_cell.length_b   1.000
_cell.length_c   1.000
_cell.angle_alpha   90.00
_cell.angle_beta   90.00
_cell.angle_gamma   90.00
#
_symmetry.space_group_name_H-M   'P 1'
#
loop_
_entity.id
_entity.type
_entity.pdbx_description
1 polymer ?
#
loop_
_entity_poly.entity_id
_entity_poly.type
_entity_poly.pdbx_seq_one_letter_code
_entity_poly.pdbx_strand_id
1 'polypeptide(L)'
;MQDLDDQAQKLSAIFLDSVAAAPMADEATANEALEGYQSLQHASDRLFDLLIVLENTGQTVSTVNALANHFFLANVLDGVSEPIAEALSNIASCLPGIIKPDGKRIPSGPVQPGVPPSPQVTAFVRALDHESAWVEAMLIGRAFTVLKRFQFSNARTKAVAEAATRIKQLGYAFSIRSGRYQIRPEGIENIVGQIWKYLHRLGCLNALSNIMRAALKTQVYAYEQILFGRKYAQGLGDRPPELPIGLLYNIAVKVPAQGSNERSAEFFWDKAICLARDFVAMLDLEPYSQFAFLGLNTQALEDGLREVAHYDHCFSLRQWHLGFTPQFLSIFFGESFDADMKERFGWNVADAVQLAQVLKAHASPGTQVVPISNLVTTGLDPVVFTSMLPFFAYREGEANKKYRSPFGAEGPDVIFKPLIQLKGGSVVLPAASVLGPALFEATFAAWKTIKTDKEIASFRGDAAERLTKYLFAKHGFQPSFESAKYDLREQGAGECDLVFEDEENIILVECKAKALTRGAMTGMQGDALLDFAGGLFASQAQALRHERILRSAGSIHFSDGSRLECRDRRITRLTATLLDHGAIQDRWMLRNVYNALLSAQFNCDPGYTKKKQVKDFNRHLRLFQEETRLLEAAGQNINSHPLNAASASVAQLDVLLEGVKSLTEVRTRLSTPVTYSTFNVLLEHFYQQKMHSQG
;
A
#
# COMPACT_ATOMS: atom_id res chain seq x y z
N MET A 1 22.12 9.57 14.81
CA MET A 1 21.87 10.35 13.57
C MET A 1 23.16 10.83 12.88
N GLN A 2 24.27 11.06 13.60
CA GLN A 2 25.65 11.20 13.06
C GLN A 2 26.31 9.87 12.64
N ASP A 3 25.70 8.74 12.99
CA ASP A 3 26.33 7.41 13.05
C ASP A 3 26.63 6.77 11.68
N LEU A 4 25.80 6.97 10.65
CA LEU A 4 25.97 6.24 9.37
C LEU A 4 27.03 6.82 8.43
N ASP A 5 27.24 8.13 8.43
CA ASP A 5 28.33 8.75 7.63
C ASP A 5 29.69 8.40 8.25
N ASP A 6 29.77 8.37 9.59
CA ASP A 6 30.95 7.89 10.33
C ASP A 6 31.21 6.40 10.05
N GLN A 7 30.15 5.58 9.99
CA GLN A 7 30.24 4.16 9.62
C GLN A 7 30.72 3.98 8.17
N ALA A 8 30.24 4.79 7.23
CA ALA A 8 30.70 4.75 5.84
C ALA A 8 32.19 5.09 5.73
N GLN A 9 32.65 6.16 6.39
CA GLN A 9 34.08 6.50 6.40
C GLN A 9 34.96 5.41 7.00
N LYS A 10 34.53 4.80 8.13
CA LYS A 10 35.23 3.67 8.74
C LYS A 10 35.30 2.47 7.79
N LEU A 11 34.20 2.15 7.09
CA LEU A 11 34.19 1.06 6.12
C LEU A 11 35.09 1.32 4.91
N SER A 12 35.18 2.55 4.44
CA SER A 12 36.16 2.92 3.40
C SER A 12 37.59 2.67 3.88
N ALA A 13 37.92 3.03 5.12
CA ALA A 13 39.24 2.75 5.70
C ALA A 13 39.50 1.23 5.79
N ILE A 14 38.57 0.47 6.36
CA ILE A 14 38.64 -1.01 6.44
C ILE A 14 38.80 -1.63 5.05
N PHE A 15 38.09 -1.12 4.06
CA PHE A 15 38.22 -1.59 2.69
C PHE A 15 39.62 -1.36 2.13
N LEU A 16 40.18 -0.16 2.29
CA LEU A 16 41.54 0.16 1.87
C LEU A 16 42.57 -0.72 2.58
N ASP A 17 42.40 -0.98 3.87
CA ASP A 17 43.25 -1.88 4.64
C ASP A 17 43.19 -3.31 4.09
N SER A 18 41.99 -3.79 3.73
CA SER A 18 41.84 -5.10 3.07
C SER A 18 42.54 -5.16 1.70
N VAL A 19 42.52 -4.05 0.93
CA VAL A 19 43.18 -3.95 -0.37
C VAL A 19 44.68 -3.97 -0.21
N ALA A 20 45.21 -3.26 0.78
CA ALA A 20 46.63 -3.27 1.12
C ALA A 20 47.10 -4.65 1.60
N ALA A 21 46.27 -5.37 2.37
CA ALA A 21 46.57 -6.71 2.85
C ALA A 21 46.58 -7.76 1.73
N ALA A 22 45.63 -7.69 0.79
CA ALA A 22 45.50 -8.62 -0.32
C ALA A 22 44.93 -7.92 -1.58
N PRO A 23 45.80 -7.53 -2.54
CA PRO A 23 45.37 -7.06 -3.85
C PRO A 23 44.70 -8.20 -4.63
N MET A 24 43.53 -7.96 -5.21
CA MET A 24 42.80 -8.95 -6.01
C MET A 24 42.37 -8.31 -7.32
N ALA A 25 42.96 -8.77 -8.42
CA ALA A 25 42.69 -8.25 -9.76
C ALA A 25 41.91 -9.24 -10.64
N ASP A 26 41.95 -10.53 -10.30
CA ASP A 26 41.40 -11.61 -11.11
C ASP A 26 40.99 -12.83 -10.26
N GLU A 27 40.42 -13.83 -10.90
CA GLU A 27 39.97 -15.06 -10.23
C GLU A 27 41.13 -15.83 -9.58
N ALA A 28 42.35 -15.77 -10.12
CA ALA A 28 43.50 -16.47 -9.56
C ALA A 28 43.90 -15.86 -8.21
N THR A 29 44.08 -14.54 -8.16
CA THR A 29 44.40 -13.79 -6.93
C THR A 29 43.27 -13.83 -5.91
N ALA A 30 42.01 -13.90 -6.34
CA ALA A 30 40.88 -14.11 -5.44
C ALA A 30 40.85 -15.51 -4.81
N ASN A 31 41.21 -16.55 -5.57
CA ASN A 31 41.34 -17.90 -5.03
C ASN A 31 42.54 -18.02 -4.08
N GLU A 32 43.67 -17.40 -4.40
CA GLU A 32 44.86 -17.33 -3.52
C GLU A 32 44.51 -16.69 -2.18
N ALA A 33 43.79 -15.56 -2.20
CA ALA A 33 43.32 -14.90 -0.98
C ALA A 33 42.35 -15.75 -0.14
N LEU A 34 41.72 -16.76 -0.76
CA LEU A 34 40.82 -17.70 -0.11
C LEU A 34 41.46 -19.07 0.18
N GLU A 35 42.75 -19.30 -0.12
CA GLU A 35 43.41 -20.60 0.06
C GLU A 35 43.36 -21.11 1.50
N GLY A 36 43.33 -20.20 2.48
CA GLY A 36 43.15 -20.55 3.90
C GLY A 36 41.79 -21.18 4.22
N TYR A 37 40.80 -21.07 3.33
CA TYR A 37 39.47 -21.65 3.48
C TYR A 37 39.34 -22.91 2.62
N GLN A 38 39.16 -24.05 3.28
CA GLN A 38 38.99 -25.38 2.65
C GLN A 38 37.96 -25.43 1.51
N SER A 39 36.99 -24.52 1.48
CA SER A 39 36.06 -24.35 0.38
C SER A 39 35.43 -22.95 0.39
N LEU A 40 34.79 -22.61 -0.72
CA LEU A 40 33.89 -21.47 -0.82
C LEU A 40 32.79 -21.50 0.26
N GLN A 41 32.20 -22.65 0.56
CA GLN A 41 31.22 -22.76 1.63
C GLN A 41 31.85 -22.42 2.99
N HIS A 42 33.08 -22.89 3.24
CA HIS A 42 33.80 -22.60 4.47
C HIS A 42 34.09 -21.10 4.63
N ALA A 43 34.42 -20.37 3.56
CA ALA A 43 34.57 -18.91 3.60
C ALA A 43 33.23 -18.19 3.92
N SER A 44 32.11 -18.66 3.36
CA SER A 44 30.77 -18.16 3.74
C SER A 44 30.41 -18.52 5.19
N ASP A 45 30.88 -19.67 5.67
CA ASP A 45 30.68 -20.09 7.04
C ASP A 45 31.43 -19.17 8.02
N ARG A 46 32.69 -18.87 7.68
CA ARG A 46 33.55 -17.95 8.40
C ARG A 46 32.95 -16.55 8.54
N LEU A 47 32.32 -16.01 7.49
CA LEU A 47 31.72 -14.68 7.55
C LEU A 47 30.71 -14.54 8.71
N PHE A 48 29.91 -15.57 8.99
CA PHE A 48 29.01 -15.48 10.13
C PHE A 48 29.70 -15.70 11.47
N ASP A 49 30.75 -16.52 11.54
CA ASP A 49 31.51 -16.67 12.78
C ASP A 49 32.25 -15.37 13.15
N LEU A 50 32.68 -14.62 12.14
CA LEU A 50 33.31 -13.30 12.31
C LEU A 50 32.29 -12.25 12.76
N LEU A 51 31.16 -12.15 12.05
CA LEU A 51 30.31 -10.98 12.12
C LEU A 51 29.04 -11.16 12.95
N ILE A 52 28.50 -12.37 13.11
CA ILE A 52 27.24 -12.54 13.84
C ILE A 52 27.48 -12.63 15.34
N VAL A 53 26.70 -11.84 16.09
CA VAL A 53 26.70 -11.81 17.55
C VAL A 53 25.26 -11.82 18.09
N LEU A 54 25.10 -12.34 19.32
CA LEU A 54 23.83 -12.29 20.05
C LEU A 54 23.63 -10.98 20.80
N GLU A 55 24.72 -10.29 21.14
CA GLU A 55 24.66 -9.01 21.83
C GLU A 55 24.08 -7.94 20.89
N ASN A 56 23.15 -7.15 21.41
CA ASN A 56 22.52 -6.08 20.64
C ASN A 56 23.53 -4.93 20.41
N THR A 57 24.22 -4.99 19.28
CA THR A 57 25.14 -3.93 18.82
C THR A 57 24.42 -2.74 18.19
N GLY A 58 23.08 -2.81 18.04
CA GLY A 58 22.31 -1.88 17.23
C GLY A 58 22.48 -2.05 15.72
N GLN A 59 23.37 -2.95 15.28
CA GLN A 59 23.63 -3.23 13.87
C GLN A 59 23.06 -4.61 13.49
N THR A 60 22.42 -4.71 12.34
CA THR A 60 21.91 -5.98 11.82
C THR A 60 22.32 -6.13 10.35
N VAL A 61 21.96 -7.25 9.73
CA VAL A 61 22.17 -7.45 8.29
C VAL A 61 21.51 -6.34 7.46
N SER A 62 20.42 -5.73 7.94
CA SER A 62 19.80 -4.57 7.26
C SER A 62 20.72 -3.34 7.24
N THR A 63 21.54 -3.15 8.28
CA THR A 63 22.55 -2.08 8.35
C THR A 63 23.61 -2.29 7.27
N VAL A 64 24.09 -3.51 7.10
CA VAL A 64 25.08 -3.87 6.05
C VAL A 64 24.51 -3.62 4.65
N ASN A 65 23.26 -4.03 4.41
CA ASN A 65 22.56 -3.74 3.15
C ASN A 65 22.38 -2.23 2.91
N ALA A 66 22.05 -1.45 3.94
CA ALA A 66 21.93 0.00 3.83
C ALA A 66 23.26 0.68 3.48
N LEU A 67 24.38 0.18 4.03
CA LEU A 67 25.73 0.64 3.70
C LEU A 67 26.13 0.24 2.27
N ALA A 68 25.84 -0.99 1.84
CA ALA A 68 26.04 -1.40 0.44
C ALA A 68 25.31 -0.46 -0.53
N ASN A 69 24.05 -0.15 -0.24
CA ASN A 69 23.25 0.81 -1.02
C ASN A 69 23.85 2.22 -0.97
N HIS A 70 24.33 2.67 0.20
CA HIS A 70 24.98 3.98 0.32
C HIS A 70 26.17 4.11 -0.63
N PHE A 71 27.10 3.16 -0.59
CA PHE A 71 28.28 3.16 -1.46
C PHE A 71 27.89 3.07 -2.93
N PHE A 72 26.95 2.20 -3.29
CA PHE A 72 26.49 2.10 -4.67
C PHE A 72 25.93 3.43 -5.19
N LEU A 73 25.04 4.07 -4.42
CA LEU A 73 24.45 5.36 -4.80
C LEU A 73 25.51 6.46 -4.92
N ALA A 74 26.51 6.48 -4.04
CA ALA A 74 27.60 7.46 -4.07
C ALA A 74 28.48 7.27 -5.30
N ASN A 75 28.93 6.04 -5.53
CA ASN A 75 29.75 5.64 -6.67
C ASN A 75 29.13 6.05 -8.01
N VAL A 76 27.85 5.73 -8.21
CA VAL A 76 27.14 6.10 -9.45
C VAL A 76 27.09 7.61 -9.66
N LEU A 77 26.85 8.39 -8.59
CA LEU A 77 26.78 9.86 -8.69
C LEU A 77 28.11 10.55 -8.92
N ASP A 78 29.18 9.98 -8.37
CA ASP A 78 30.52 10.53 -8.46
C ASP A 78 31.28 10.00 -9.68
N GLY A 79 30.69 9.02 -10.39
CA GLY A 79 31.31 8.37 -11.54
C GLY A 79 32.52 7.52 -11.15
N VAL A 80 32.56 7.07 -9.90
CA VAL A 80 33.64 6.24 -9.33
C VAL A 80 33.16 4.80 -9.26
N SER A 81 34.06 3.85 -9.50
CA SER A 81 33.78 2.42 -9.32
C SER A 81 34.61 1.89 -8.15
N GLU A 82 34.09 2.07 -6.93
CA GLU A 82 34.65 1.41 -5.75
C GLU A 82 33.87 0.11 -5.49
N PRO A 83 34.49 -1.08 -5.49
CA PRO A 83 33.75 -2.34 -5.35
C PRO A 83 33.31 -2.63 -3.91
N ILE A 84 33.18 -1.60 -3.06
CA ILE A 84 32.75 -1.69 -1.67
C ILE A 84 31.30 -2.16 -1.61
N ALA A 85 30.43 -1.64 -2.47
CA ALA A 85 29.01 -2.00 -2.50
C ALA A 85 28.81 -3.49 -2.80
N GLU A 86 29.52 -3.99 -3.80
CA GLU A 86 29.48 -5.40 -4.20
C GLU A 86 30.05 -6.31 -3.11
N ALA A 87 31.16 -5.92 -2.48
CA ALA A 87 31.75 -6.67 -1.37
C ALA A 87 30.79 -6.75 -0.17
N LEU A 88 30.20 -5.63 0.25
CA LEU A 88 29.22 -5.57 1.33
C LEU A 88 27.96 -6.37 1.00
N SER A 89 27.49 -6.35 -0.25
CA SER A 89 26.35 -7.17 -0.65
C SER A 89 26.67 -8.67 -0.64
N ASN A 90 27.88 -9.07 -1.03
CA ASN A 90 28.32 -10.47 -0.93
C ASN A 90 28.40 -10.91 0.53
N ILE A 91 28.90 -10.04 1.42
CA ILE A 91 28.91 -10.27 2.86
C ILE A 91 27.47 -10.45 3.37
N ALA A 92 26.59 -9.48 3.13
CA ALA A 92 25.19 -9.54 3.58
C ALA A 92 24.45 -10.78 3.07
N SER A 93 24.72 -11.22 1.84
CA SER A 93 24.13 -12.44 1.27
C SER A 93 24.52 -13.72 2.03
N CYS A 94 25.62 -13.71 2.78
CA CYS A 94 26.07 -14.83 3.59
C CYS A 94 25.57 -14.76 5.05
N LEU A 95 24.97 -13.65 5.47
CA LEU A 95 24.57 -13.41 6.85
C LEU A 95 23.06 -13.61 7.02
N PRO A 96 22.61 -14.47 7.95
CA PRO A 96 21.19 -14.60 8.26
C PRO A 96 20.72 -13.44 9.14
N GLY A 97 19.48 -12.98 8.95
CA GLY A 97 18.86 -11.98 9.83
C GLY A 97 18.38 -12.55 11.18
N ILE A 98 18.33 -13.88 11.30
CA ILE A 98 17.83 -14.62 12.46
C ILE A 98 18.72 -15.82 12.77
N ILE A 99 18.87 -16.13 14.06
CA ILE A 99 19.68 -17.25 14.56
C ILE A 99 18.97 -17.98 15.70
N LYS A 100 19.51 -19.13 16.10
CA LYS A 100 19.05 -19.82 17.31
C LYS A 100 19.49 -19.04 18.57
N PRO A 101 18.75 -19.13 19.69
CA PRO A 101 19.11 -18.51 20.97
C PRO A 101 20.50 -18.89 21.49
N ASP A 102 21.05 -20.04 21.06
CA ASP A 102 22.40 -20.49 21.42
C ASP A 102 23.49 -19.92 20.50
N GLY A 103 23.14 -18.98 19.61
CA GLY A 103 24.07 -18.31 18.70
C GLY A 103 24.38 -19.09 17.44
N LYS A 104 23.80 -20.28 17.24
CA LYS A 104 24.07 -21.11 16.06
C LYS A 104 23.18 -20.78 14.88
N ARG A 105 23.66 -21.13 13.69
CA ARG A 105 22.88 -21.07 12.45
C ARG A 105 21.61 -21.90 12.56
N ILE A 106 20.56 -21.38 11.93
CA ILE A 106 19.37 -22.17 11.64
C ILE A 106 19.73 -23.07 10.43
N PRO A 107 19.61 -24.40 10.55
CA PRO A 107 19.91 -25.31 9.45
C PRO A 107 19.07 -24.98 8.22
N SER A 108 19.70 -24.89 7.06
CA SER A 108 18.99 -24.80 5.78
C SER A 108 18.37 -26.16 5.45
N GLY A 109 17.04 -26.21 5.37
CA GLY A 109 16.32 -27.44 5.02
C GLY A 109 14.82 -27.36 5.27
N PRO A 110 14.03 -28.28 4.68
CA PRO A 110 12.60 -28.37 4.98
C PRO A 110 12.39 -28.71 6.45
N VAL A 111 11.54 -27.92 7.12
CA VAL A 111 11.09 -28.22 8.49
C VAL A 111 10.30 -29.52 8.46
N GLN A 112 10.65 -30.48 9.31
CA GLN A 112 9.90 -31.73 9.38
C GLN A 112 8.46 -31.46 9.83
N PRO A 113 7.44 -32.05 9.18
CA PRO A 113 6.04 -31.86 9.56
C PRO A 113 5.82 -32.24 11.03
N GLY A 114 5.20 -31.34 11.80
CA GLY A 114 4.86 -31.57 13.21
C GLY A 114 5.96 -31.22 14.23
N VAL A 115 7.16 -30.84 13.79
CA VAL A 115 8.20 -30.31 14.69
C VAL A 115 7.96 -28.81 14.91
N PRO A 116 7.76 -28.33 16.15
CA PRO A 116 7.61 -26.90 16.39
C PRO A 116 8.87 -26.16 15.93
N PRO A 117 8.73 -24.97 15.30
CA PRO A 117 9.87 -24.19 14.86
C PRO A 117 10.78 -23.91 16.06
N SER A 118 12.08 -24.12 15.89
CA SER A 118 13.04 -23.76 16.92
C SER A 118 12.88 -22.27 17.25
N PRO A 119 12.95 -21.86 18.53
CA PRO A 119 12.95 -20.45 18.89
C PRO A 119 14.03 -19.71 18.09
N GLN A 120 13.73 -18.50 17.66
CA GLN A 120 14.61 -17.67 16.84
C GLN A 120 14.79 -16.32 17.53
N VAL A 121 15.99 -15.78 17.42
CA VAL A 121 16.32 -14.43 17.88
C VAL A 121 16.94 -13.64 16.73
N THR A 122 16.81 -12.32 16.78
CA THR A 122 17.47 -11.42 15.83
C THR A 122 18.98 -11.63 15.89
N ALA A 123 19.60 -11.76 14.72
CA ALA A 123 21.04 -11.78 14.60
C ALA A 123 21.56 -10.34 14.51
N PHE A 124 22.48 -9.99 15.40
CA PHE A 124 23.18 -8.71 15.34
C PHE A 124 24.51 -8.88 14.63
N VAL A 125 24.96 -7.80 14.02
CA VAL A 125 26.25 -7.72 13.33
C VAL A 125 27.24 -7.03 14.25
N ARG A 126 28.43 -7.59 14.38
CA ARG A 126 29.55 -7.05 15.15
C ARG A 126 29.83 -5.61 14.73
N ALA A 127 30.07 -4.74 15.71
CA ALA A 127 30.35 -3.34 15.43
C ALA A 127 31.64 -3.16 14.62
N LEU A 128 31.70 -2.06 13.84
CA LEU A 128 32.83 -1.73 12.94
C LEU A 128 34.14 -1.42 13.67
N ASP A 129 34.10 -1.21 14.99
CA ASP A 129 35.27 -1.03 15.85
C ASP A 129 36.10 -2.31 16.03
N HIS A 130 35.51 -3.48 15.75
CA HIS A 130 36.24 -4.73 15.61
C HIS A 130 36.92 -4.82 14.24
N GLU A 131 37.85 -3.91 13.97
CA GLU A 131 38.49 -3.71 12.67
C GLU A 131 39.06 -4.99 12.07
N SER A 132 39.77 -5.81 12.86
CA SER A 132 40.36 -7.07 12.39
C SER A 132 39.33 -8.05 11.80
N ALA A 133 38.17 -8.19 12.45
CA ALA A 133 37.10 -9.07 11.97
C ALA A 133 36.49 -8.53 10.66
N TRP A 134 36.35 -7.21 10.56
CA TRP A 134 35.80 -6.56 9.38
C TRP A 134 36.78 -6.50 8.20
N VAL A 135 38.09 -6.39 8.44
CA VAL A 135 39.12 -6.50 7.40
C VAL A 135 39.11 -7.92 6.80
N GLU A 136 39.03 -8.96 7.63
CA GLU A 136 38.91 -10.36 7.17
C GLU A 136 37.60 -10.56 6.40
N ALA A 137 36.47 -10.05 6.92
CA ALA A 137 35.19 -10.15 6.23
C ALA A 137 35.18 -9.41 4.88
N MET A 138 35.81 -8.23 4.81
CA MET A 138 35.92 -7.45 3.58
C MET A 138 36.81 -8.14 2.54
N LEU A 139 37.89 -8.80 2.97
CA LEU A 139 38.71 -9.64 2.11
C LEU A 139 37.87 -10.77 1.48
N ILE A 140 37.09 -11.50 2.28
CA ILE A 140 36.20 -12.56 1.76
C ILE A 140 35.15 -11.97 0.80
N GLY A 141 34.51 -10.85 1.19
CA GLY A 141 33.51 -10.18 0.37
C GLY A 141 34.05 -9.74 -0.99
N ARG A 142 35.25 -9.14 -1.02
CA ARG A 142 35.94 -8.75 -2.27
C ARG A 142 36.28 -9.96 -3.14
N ALA A 143 36.79 -11.04 -2.56
CA ALA A 143 37.06 -12.26 -3.31
C ALA A 143 35.78 -12.82 -3.95
N PHE A 144 34.67 -12.84 -3.22
CA PHE A 144 33.38 -13.28 -3.77
C PHE A 144 32.85 -12.38 -4.89
N THR A 145 33.10 -11.07 -4.82
CA THR A 145 32.80 -10.13 -5.91
C THR A 145 33.56 -10.52 -7.18
N VAL A 146 34.88 -10.74 -7.09
CA VAL A 146 35.72 -11.12 -8.24
C VAL A 146 35.28 -12.47 -8.82
N LEU A 147 34.98 -13.44 -7.95
CA LEU A 147 34.47 -14.77 -8.32
C LEU A 147 33.00 -14.77 -8.76
N LYS A 148 32.33 -13.60 -8.79
CA LYS A 148 30.93 -13.42 -9.19
C LYS A 148 29.97 -14.36 -8.47
N ARG A 149 30.24 -14.65 -7.19
CA ARG A 149 29.52 -15.68 -6.43
C ARG A 149 28.06 -15.30 -6.17
N PHE A 150 27.85 -14.09 -5.66
CA PHE A 150 26.53 -13.46 -5.57
C PHE A 150 26.59 -12.17 -6.38
N GLN A 151 26.16 -12.24 -7.64
CA GLN A 151 26.06 -11.03 -8.45
C GLN A 151 25.13 -10.03 -7.76
N PHE A 152 25.59 -8.80 -7.62
CA PHE A 152 24.77 -7.70 -7.13
C PHE A 152 23.67 -7.41 -8.15
N SER A 153 22.49 -7.99 -7.97
CA SER A 153 21.28 -7.54 -8.67
C SER A 153 20.48 -6.66 -7.71
N ASN A 154 20.65 -5.35 -7.86
CA ASN A 154 19.81 -4.38 -7.19
C ASN A 154 19.21 -3.42 -8.22
N ALA A 155 18.34 -3.99 -9.07
CA ALA A 155 17.61 -3.27 -10.11
C ALA A 155 16.91 -2.00 -9.58
N ARG A 156 16.38 -2.07 -8.34
CA ARG A 156 15.77 -0.93 -7.64
C ARG A 156 16.80 0.18 -7.43
N THR A 157 17.89 -0.09 -6.74
CA THR A 157 18.92 0.92 -6.44
C THR A 157 19.59 1.44 -7.70
N LYS A 158 19.79 0.61 -8.73
CA LYS A 158 20.25 1.05 -10.05
C LYS A 158 19.30 2.07 -10.68
N ALA A 159 18.00 1.76 -10.74
CA ALA A 159 17.01 2.69 -11.29
C ALA A 159 16.95 4.01 -10.51
N VAL A 160 17.07 3.95 -9.18
CA VAL A 160 17.15 5.13 -8.31
C VAL A 160 18.41 5.96 -8.59
N ALA A 161 19.58 5.32 -8.75
CA ALA A 161 20.85 5.99 -9.02
C ALA A 161 20.90 6.66 -10.40
N GLU A 162 20.38 5.98 -11.42
CA GLU A 162 20.26 6.53 -12.78
C GLU A 162 19.33 7.74 -12.81
N ALA A 163 18.20 7.68 -12.10
CA ALA A 163 17.28 8.81 -11.94
C ALA A 163 17.95 10.00 -11.24
N ALA A 164 18.65 9.74 -10.14
CA ALA A 164 19.37 10.77 -9.41
C ALA A 164 20.47 11.43 -10.24
N THR A 165 21.17 10.66 -11.08
CA THR A 165 22.17 11.20 -12.02
C THR A 165 21.54 12.22 -12.97
N ARG A 166 20.37 11.90 -13.55
CA ARG A 166 19.63 12.83 -14.42
C ARG A 166 19.13 14.06 -13.66
N ILE A 167 18.66 13.90 -12.42
CA ILE A 167 18.21 15.01 -11.57
C ILE A 167 19.37 15.93 -11.17
N LYS A 168 20.55 15.38 -10.87
CA LYS A 168 21.80 16.15 -10.60
C LYS A 168 22.22 16.94 -11.83
N GLN A 169 22.14 16.35 -13.03
CA GLN A 169 22.42 17.04 -14.30
C GLN A 169 21.46 18.20 -14.59
N LEU A 170 20.23 18.14 -14.07
CA LEU A 170 19.26 19.25 -14.13
C LEU A 170 19.52 20.35 -13.09
N GLY A 171 20.55 20.20 -12.24
CA GLY A 171 20.97 21.21 -11.27
C GLY A 171 20.28 21.12 -9.91
N TYR A 172 19.55 20.05 -9.62
CA TYR A 172 18.93 19.87 -8.30
C TYR A 172 19.92 19.27 -7.31
N ALA A 173 19.93 19.81 -6.09
CA ALA A 173 20.79 19.36 -5.00
C ALA A 173 20.06 18.35 -4.11
N PHE A 174 20.79 17.32 -3.69
CA PHE A 174 20.35 16.28 -2.76
C PHE A 174 21.58 15.62 -2.12
N SER A 175 21.36 14.79 -1.11
CA SER A 175 22.41 14.05 -0.41
C SER A 175 22.04 12.57 -0.28
N ILE A 176 23.00 11.69 -0.07
CA ILE A 176 22.73 10.30 0.32
C ILE A 176 22.75 10.24 1.84
N ARG A 177 21.74 9.62 2.46
CA ARG A 177 21.76 9.24 3.87
C ARG A 177 21.09 7.89 4.05
N SER A 178 21.72 7.01 4.82
CA SER A 178 21.18 5.67 5.11
C SER A 178 20.81 4.86 3.87
N GLY A 179 21.64 4.93 2.83
CA GLY A 179 21.39 4.21 1.57
C GLY A 179 20.21 4.73 0.75
N ARG A 180 19.74 5.95 1.01
CA ARG A 180 18.65 6.60 0.26
C ARG A 180 19.01 8.04 -0.09
N TYR A 181 18.42 8.55 -1.18
CA TYR A 181 18.50 9.97 -1.49
C TYR A 181 17.59 10.79 -0.57
N GLN A 182 18.14 11.90 -0.09
CA GLN A 182 17.46 12.88 0.74
C GLN A 182 17.39 14.20 -0.02
N ILE A 183 16.18 14.59 -0.39
CA ILE A 183 15.88 15.86 -1.04
C ILE A 183 15.25 16.77 0.02
N ARG A 184 15.77 17.99 0.17
CA ARG A 184 15.16 18.97 1.08
C ARG A 184 13.74 19.32 0.61
N PRO A 185 12.80 19.68 1.52
CA PRO A 185 11.44 20.03 1.15
C PRO A 185 11.34 21.09 0.04
N GLU A 186 12.20 22.11 0.06
CA GLU A 186 12.24 23.15 -0.97
C GLU A 186 12.69 22.59 -2.33
N GLY A 187 13.63 21.64 -2.32
CA GLY A 187 14.06 20.93 -3.52
C GLY A 187 12.93 20.11 -4.14
N ILE A 188 12.16 19.42 -3.30
CA ILE A 188 10.97 18.67 -3.73
C ILE A 188 9.94 19.63 -4.37
N GLU A 189 9.61 20.74 -3.71
CA GLU A 189 8.68 21.72 -4.26
C GLU A 189 9.19 22.34 -5.58
N ASN A 190 10.49 22.56 -5.71
CA ASN A 190 11.08 23.07 -6.95
C ASN A 190 10.94 22.08 -8.11
N ILE A 191 11.22 20.79 -7.88
CA ILE A 191 11.06 19.73 -8.89
C ILE A 191 9.59 19.61 -9.30
N VAL A 192 8.67 19.52 -8.32
CA VAL A 192 7.22 19.45 -8.58
C VAL A 192 6.72 20.72 -9.27
N GLY A 193 7.22 21.88 -8.88
CA GLY A 193 6.95 23.16 -9.54
C GLY A 193 7.43 23.19 -10.99
N GLN A 194 8.54 22.54 -11.31
CA GLN A 194 9.02 22.41 -12.69
C GLN A 194 8.17 21.45 -13.52
N ILE A 195 7.72 20.33 -12.96
CA ILE A 195 6.72 19.43 -13.59
C ILE A 195 5.44 20.22 -13.88
N TRP A 196 4.97 20.99 -12.90
CA TRP A 196 3.80 21.87 -13.05
C TRP A 196 3.98 22.88 -14.18
N LYS A 197 5.15 23.53 -14.30
CA LYS A 197 5.44 24.47 -15.41
C LYS A 197 5.32 23.79 -16.77
N TYR A 198 5.82 22.55 -16.91
CA TYR A 198 5.68 21.79 -18.16
C TYR A 198 4.22 21.46 -18.46
N LEU A 199 3.47 20.92 -17.49
CA LEU A 199 2.05 20.62 -17.66
C LEU A 199 1.19 21.87 -17.91
N HIS A 200 1.55 23.01 -17.32
CA HIS A 200 0.91 24.30 -17.59
C HIS A 200 1.10 24.76 -19.05
N ARG A 201 2.16 24.33 -19.74
CA ARG A 201 2.29 24.60 -21.19
C ARG A 201 1.29 23.79 -22.02
N LEU A 202 0.92 22.60 -21.56
CA LEU A 202 -0.07 21.73 -22.22
C LEU A 202 -1.52 22.15 -21.94
N GLY A 203 -1.81 22.58 -20.72
CA GLY A 203 -3.18 22.73 -20.22
C GLY A 203 -3.74 21.43 -19.64
N CYS A 204 -4.74 21.56 -18.77
CA CYS A 204 -5.33 20.48 -17.99
C CYS A 204 -5.97 19.43 -18.90
N LEU A 205 -6.65 19.85 -19.96
CA LEU A 205 -7.34 18.94 -20.87
C LEU A 205 -6.37 17.97 -21.58
N ASN A 206 -5.30 18.53 -22.15
CA ASN A 206 -4.28 17.74 -22.84
C ASN A 206 -3.49 16.88 -21.85
N ALA A 207 -3.13 17.43 -20.69
CA ALA A 207 -2.42 16.69 -19.64
C ALA A 207 -3.24 15.49 -19.14
N LEU A 208 -4.50 15.69 -18.75
CA LEU A 208 -5.39 14.62 -18.30
C LEU A 208 -5.61 13.56 -19.38
N SER A 209 -5.86 13.99 -20.62
CA SER A 209 -6.05 13.08 -21.76
C SER A 209 -4.80 12.22 -22.00
N ASN A 210 -3.60 12.81 -21.92
CA ASN A 210 -2.34 12.10 -22.09
C ASN A 210 -2.08 11.12 -20.92
N ILE A 211 -2.38 11.54 -19.67
CA ILE A 211 -2.25 10.71 -18.48
C ILE A 211 -3.16 9.49 -18.58
N MET A 212 -4.46 9.67 -18.89
CA MET A 212 -5.40 8.56 -19.02
C MET A 212 -5.04 7.63 -20.18
N ARG A 213 -4.62 8.18 -21.33
CA ARG A 213 -4.14 7.36 -22.45
C ARG A 213 -2.93 6.52 -22.05
N ALA A 214 -1.97 7.10 -21.33
CA ALA A 214 -0.79 6.38 -20.86
C ALA A 214 -1.14 5.30 -19.83
N ALA A 215 -2.07 5.59 -18.90
CA ALA A 215 -2.57 4.61 -17.94
C ALA A 215 -3.26 3.43 -18.65
N LEU A 216 -4.17 3.68 -19.59
CA LEU A 216 -4.87 2.64 -20.35
C LEU A 216 -3.94 1.82 -21.26
N LYS A 217 -2.83 2.40 -21.74
CA LYS A 217 -1.83 1.68 -22.53
C LYS A 217 -0.96 0.75 -21.67
N THR A 218 -0.74 1.10 -20.41
CA THR A 218 0.24 0.42 -19.55
C THR A 218 -0.39 -0.48 -18.50
N GLN A 219 -1.65 -0.25 -18.13
CA GLN A 219 -2.37 -0.99 -17.09
C GLN A 219 -3.54 -1.78 -17.68
N VAL A 220 -4.04 -2.75 -16.93
CA VAL A 220 -5.25 -3.49 -17.29
C VAL A 220 -6.47 -2.60 -17.07
N TYR A 221 -7.37 -2.54 -18.04
CA TYR A 221 -8.71 -1.96 -17.87
C TYR A 221 -9.75 -3.09 -17.76
N ALA A 222 -10.40 -3.19 -16.62
CA ALA A 222 -11.46 -4.16 -16.35
C ALA A 222 -12.40 -3.65 -15.26
N TYR A 223 -13.63 -4.16 -15.23
CA TYR A 223 -14.64 -3.77 -14.22
C TYR A 223 -14.86 -2.24 -14.18
N GLU A 224 -14.92 -1.61 -15.35
CA GLU A 224 -14.97 -0.16 -15.56
C GLU A 224 -13.82 0.66 -14.91
N GLN A 225 -12.71 0.03 -14.51
CA GLN A 225 -11.61 0.64 -13.76
C GLN A 225 -10.25 0.40 -14.42
N ILE A 226 -9.31 1.31 -14.16
CA ILE A 226 -7.89 1.08 -14.47
C ILE A 226 -7.28 0.40 -13.24
N LEU A 227 -6.86 -0.84 -13.41
CA LEU A 227 -6.32 -1.67 -12.33
C LEU A 227 -4.83 -1.34 -12.12
N PHE A 228 -4.56 -0.35 -11.29
CA PHE A 228 -3.20 0.02 -10.89
C PHE A 228 -2.63 -1.02 -9.92
N GLY A 229 -1.58 -1.72 -10.31
CA GLY A 229 -0.84 -2.63 -9.45
C GLY A 229 0.66 -2.52 -9.70
N ARG A 230 1.44 -3.17 -8.85
CA ARG A 230 2.90 -3.23 -8.96
C ARG A 230 3.32 -4.14 -10.12
N LYS A 231 4.36 -3.74 -10.85
CA LYS A 231 4.96 -4.56 -11.91
C LYS A 231 6.38 -4.95 -11.57
N TYR A 232 6.71 -6.17 -11.96
CA TYR A 232 8.00 -6.78 -11.72
C TYR A 232 8.63 -7.18 -13.05
N ALA A 233 9.95 -7.08 -13.13
CA ALA A 233 10.68 -7.74 -14.20
C ALA A 233 10.61 -9.27 -13.99
N GLN A 234 10.85 -10.05 -15.05
CA GLN A 234 10.99 -11.49 -14.89
C GLN A 234 12.27 -11.81 -14.10
N GLY A 235 12.13 -12.61 -13.04
CA GLY A 235 13.26 -13.00 -12.19
C GLY A 235 13.90 -11.80 -11.48
N LEU A 236 15.23 -11.72 -11.55
CA LEU A 236 16.04 -10.62 -11.00
C LEU A 236 16.38 -9.55 -12.06
N GLY A 237 15.52 -9.41 -13.07
CA GLY A 237 15.76 -8.51 -14.21
C GLY A 237 15.63 -7.02 -13.86
N ASP A 238 16.24 -6.19 -14.69
CA ASP A 238 16.11 -4.73 -14.63
C ASP A 238 14.80 -4.26 -15.30
N ARG A 239 14.23 -3.16 -14.80
CA ARG A 239 13.18 -2.42 -15.48
C ARG A 239 13.36 -0.91 -15.28
N PRO A 240 12.87 -0.06 -16.19
CA PRO A 240 12.83 1.38 -15.92
C PRO A 240 11.80 1.73 -14.83
N PRO A 241 11.95 2.89 -14.16
CA PRO A 241 10.92 3.44 -13.27
C PRO A 241 9.55 3.56 -13.96
N GLU A 242 8.48 3.30 -13.19
CA GLU A 242 7.12 3.40 -13.70
C GLU A 242 6.68 4.85 -13.89
N LEU A 243 5.63 5.05 -14.68
CA LEU A 243 5.02 6.37 -14.84
C LEU A 243 4.19 6.71 -13.57
N PRO A 244 4.51 7.78 -12.83
CA PRO A 244 3.76 8.14 -11.62
C PRO A 244 2.45 8.84 -11.97
N ILE A 245 1.45 8.06 -12.39
CA ILE A 245 0.14 8.53 -12.85
C ILE A 245 -0.56 9.39 -11.78
N GLY A 246 -0.54 8.96 -10.51
CA GLY A 246 -1.14 9.70 -9.40
C GLY A 246 -0.51 11.07 -9.19
N LEU A 247 0.83 11.17 -9.20
CA LEU A 247 1.52 12.44 -9.09
C LEU A 247 1.18 13.37 -10.26
N LEU A 248 1.29 12.88 -11.50
CA LEU A 248 1.01 13.67 -12.70
C LEU A 248 -0.45 14.15 -12.73
N TYR A 249 -1.40 13.29 -12.37
CA TYR A 249 -2.81 13.63 -12.28
C TYR A 249 -3.05 14.76 -11.26
N ASN A 250 -2.48 14.63 -10.07
CA ASN A 250 -2.65 15.63 -9.02
C ASN A 250 -2.05 17.00 -9.38
N ILE A 251 -0.99 17.03 -10.19
CA ILE A 251 -0.43 18.29 -10.71
C ILE A 251 -1.26 18.82 -11.88
N ALA A 252 -1.72 17.96 -12.78
CA ALA A 252 -2.46 18.35 -14.00
C ALA A 252 -3.76 19.08 -13.68
N VAL A 253 -4.53 18.60 -12.70
CA VAL A 253 -5.86 19.17 -12.35
C VAL A 253 -5.77 20.61 -11.81
N LYS A 254 -4.58 21.05 -11.37
CA LYS A 254 -4.29 22.39 -10.89
C LYS A 254 -4.07 23.41 -12.02
N VAL A 255 -3.72 22.96 -13.22
CA VAL A 255 -3.36 23.88 -14.31
C VAL A 255 -4.61 24.41 -15.02
N PRO A 256 -4.54 25.55 -15.73
CA PRO A 256 -5.64 26.05 -16.56
C PRO A 256 -6.06 25.03 -17.62
N ALA A 257 -7.29 25.12 -18.11
CA ALA A 257 -7.86 24.18 -19.08
C ALA A 257 -7.03 24.13 -20.37
N GLN A 258 -6.70 25.31 -20.91
CA GLN A 258 -5.90 25.46 -22.12
C GLN A 258 -4.44 25.77 -21.79
N GLY A 259 -3.56 25.22 -22.62
CA GLY A 259 -2.12 25.42 -22.51
C GLY A 259 -1.69 26.79 -23.02
N SER A 260 -0.51 27.23 -22.59
CA SER A 260 0.12 28.43 -23.16
C SER A 260 0.96 28.15 -24.41
N ASN A 261 1.22 26.88 -24.76
CA ASN A 261 1.97 26.52 -25.97
C ASN A 261 1.64 25.09 -26.46
N GLU A 262 0.56 24.97 -27.23
CA GLU A 262 0.09 23.69 -27.77
C GLU A 262 0.95 23.16 -28.93
N ARG A 263 1.66 24.03 -29.67
CA ARG A 263 2.50 23.63 -30.82
C ARG A 263 3.66 22.72 -30.43
N SER A 264 4.09 22.76 -29.17
CA SER A 264 5.16 21.92 -28.62
C SER A 264 4.66 21.03 -27.48
N ALA A 265 3.38 20.66 -27.49
CA ALA A 265 2.75 19.89 -26.42
C ALA A 265 3.46 18.56 -26.13
N GLU A 266 3.89 17.84 -27.16
CA GLU A 266 4.62 16.57 -27.02
C GLU A 266 5.97 16.75 -26.31
N PHE A 267 6.75 17.75 -26.71
CA PHE A 267 8.02 18.06 -26.05
C PHE A 267 7.84 18.36 -24.55
N PHE A 268 6.84 19.17 -24.18
CA PHE A 268 6.59 19.48 -22.78
C PHE A 268 6.03 18.29 -21.99
N TRP A 269 5.25 17.43 -22.64
CA TRP A 269 4.76 16.18 -22.05
C TRP A 269 5.93 15.26 -21.71
N ASP A 270 6.85 15.04 -22.65
CA ASP A 270 8.02 14.19 -22.43
C ASP A 270 8.91 14.73 -21.30
N LYS A 271 9.13 16.06 -21.26
CA LYS A 271 9.86 16.70 -20.16
C LYS A 271 9.16 16.52 -18.81
N ALA A 272 7.84 16.64 -18.75
CA ALA A 272 7.07 16.43 -17.52
C ALA A 272 7.17 14.98 -17.04
N ILE A 273 7.00 14.01 -17.94
CA ILE A 273 7.08 12.58 -17.61
C ILE A 273 8.48 12.20 -17.13
N CYS A 274 9.53 12.55 -17.89
CA CYS A 274 10.89 12.18 -17.53
C CYS A 274 11.25 12.71 -16.14
N LEU A 275 10.95 13.99 -15.88
CA LEU A 275 11.21 14.59 -14.58
C LEU A 275 10.37 13.95 -13.46
N ALA A 276 9.10 13.63 -13.71
CA ALA A 276 8.25 12.98 -12.72
C ALA A 276 8.72 11.55 -12.40
N ARG A 277 9.10 10.77 -13.41
CA ARG A 277 9.67 9.42 -13.24
C ARG A 277 10.94 9.46 -12.41
N ASP A 278 11.88 10.33 -12.77
CA ASP A 278 13.14 10.43 -12.06
C ASP A 278 12.94 10.90 -10.61
N PHE A 279 12.06 11.88 -10.40
CA PHE A 279 11.72 12.36 -9.07
C PHE A 279 11.12 11.25 -8.19
N VAL A 280 10.11 10.51 -8.68
CA VAL A 280 9.47 9.47 -7.88
C VAL A 280 10.39 8.25 -7.68
N ALA A 281 11.24 7.92 -8.66
CA ALA A 281 12.29 6.91 -8.48
C ALA A 281 13.24 7.29 -7.34
N MET A 282 13.62 8.57 -7.21
CA MET A 282 14.43 9.05 -6.09
C MET A 282 13.72 8.99 -4.72
N LEU A 283 12.39 8.97 -4.69
CA LEU A 283 11.63 8.73 -3.46
C LEU A 283 11.73 7.27 -3.00
N ASP A 284 12.23 6.38 -3.87
CA ASP A 284 12.46 4.98 -3.60
C ASP A 284 11.21 4.28 -3.08
N LEU A 285 10.09 4.40 -3.80
CA LEU A 285 8.78 3.83 -3.42
C LEU A 285 8.42 2.55 -4.20
N GLU A 286 9.03 2.34 -5.36
CA GLU A 286 8.66 1.25 -6.26
C GLU A 286 9.33 -0.08 -5.85
N PRO A 287 8.56 -1.18 -5.70
CA PRO A 287 9.15 -2.49 -5.56
C PRO A 287 9.58 -3.04 -6.93
N TYR A 288 10.74 -3.68 -6.97
CA TYR A 288 11.29 -4.34 -8.16
C TYR A 288 11.24 -5.87 -8.07
N SER A 289 10.83 -6.39 -6.91
CA SER A 289 10.67 -7.82 -6.66
C SER A 289 9.32 -8.11 -6.03
N GLN A 290 8.68 -9.19 -6.46
CA GLN A 290 7.44 -9.71 -5.89
C GLN A 290 7.58 -10.13 -4.41
N PHE A 291 8.82 -10.24 -3.92
CA PHE A 291 9.17 -10.59 -2.55
C PHE A 291 9.51 -9.38 -1.67
N ALA A 292 9.37 -8.13 -2.17
CA ALA A 292 9.82 -6.92 -1.48
C ALA A 292 9.24 -6.74 -0.05
N PHE A 293 8.04 -7.27 0.20
CA PHE A 293 7.36 -7.18 1.50
C PHE A 293 7.30 -8.53 2.24
N LEU A 294 7.94 -9.57 1.71
CA LEU A 294 8.03 -10.86 2.40
C LEU A 294 8.92 -10.73 3.64
N GLY A 295 8.43 -11.19 4.78
CA GLY A 295 9.22 -11.15 6.02
C GLY A 295 9.33 -9.76 6.64
N LEU A 296 8.40 -8.85 6.33
CA LEU A 296 8.23 -7.57 7.04
C LEU A 296 8.24 -7.84 8.55
N ASN A 297 9.19 -7.23 9.27
CA ASN A 297 9.33 -7.41 10.71
C ASN A 297 8.74 -6.21 11.47
N THR A 298 8.66 -6.33 12.79
CA THR A 298 8.08 -5.29 13.66
C THR A 298 8.78 -3.94 13.54
N GLN A 299 10.11 -3.91 13.32
CA GLN A 299 10.87 -2.66 13.21
C GLN A 299 10.62 -1.95 11.89
N ALA A 300 10.47 -2.70 10.79
CA ALA A 300 10.24 -2.16 9.45
C ALA A 300 8.76 -1.95 9.12
N LEU A 301 7.84 -2.32 10.02
CA LEU A 301 6.40 -2.34 9.74
C LEU A 301 5.83 -0.95 9.43
N GLU A 302 6.19 0.08 10.19
CA GLU A 302 5.72 1.45 9.92
C GLU A 302 6.23 1.96 8.57
N ASP A 303 7.53 1.78 8.30
CA ASP A 303 8.16 2.15 7.03
C ASP A 303 7.51 1.43 5.84
N GLY A 304 7.26 0.13 5.97
CA GLY A 304 6.63 -0.66 4.91
C GLY A 304 5.20 -0.23 4.61
N LEU A 305 4.37 -0.01 5.64
CA LEU A 305 3.00 0.50 5.45
C LEU A 305 2.99 1.91 4.86
N ARG A 306 3.93 2.75 5.28
CA ARG A 306 4.10 4.11 4.76
C ARG A 306 4.55 4.12 3.31
N GLU A 307 5.53 3.30 2.94
CA GLU A 307 6.00 3.11 1.55
C GLU A 307 4.84 2.68 0.65
N VAL A 308 4.03 1.72 1.11
CA VAL A 308 2.88 1.18 0.38
C VAL A 308 1.79 2.24 0.17
N ALA A 309 1.42 2.98 1.21
CA ALA A 309 0.42 4.04 1.10
C ALA A 309 0.88 5.19 0.21
N HIS A 310 2.16 5.56 0.30
CA HIS A 310 2.75 6.61 -0.53
C HIS A 310 2.84 6.18 -1.99
N TYR A 311 3.21 4.92 -2.26
CA TYR A 311 3.18 4.36 -3.61
C TYR A 311 1.80 4.57 -4.26
N ASP A 312 0.72 4.22 -3.56
CA ASP A 312 -0.63 4.36 -4.11
C ASP A 312 -0.97 5.82 -4.43
N HIS A 313 -0.51 6.79 -3.63
CA HIS A 313 -0.67 8.22 -3.92
C HIS A 313 0.10 8.68 -5.16
N CYS A 314 1.31 8.14 -5.40
CA CYS A 314 2.15 8.53 -6.54
C CYS A 314 1.77 7.82 -7.85
N PHE A 315 1.29 6.58 -7.79
CA PHE A 315 1.11 5.71 -8.96
C PHE A 315 -0.35 5.36 -9.28
N SER A 316 -1.26 5.50 -8.32
CA SER A 316 -2.65 5.05 -8.46
C SER A 316 -3.63 6.21 -8.34
N LEU A 317 -4.89 5.94 -8.68
CA LEU A 317 -6.03 6.84 -8.47
C LEU A 317 -7.10 6.11 -7.68
N ARG A 318 -7.77 6.80 -6.75
CA ARG A 318 -8.95 6.28 -6.06
C ARG A 318 -10.07 6.10 -7.08
N GLN A 319 -10.54 4.87 -7.22
CA GLN A 319 -11.50 4.49 -8.25
C GLN A 319 -12.56 3.54 -7.69
N TRP A 320 -13.71 3.54 -8.36
CA TRP A 320 -14.60 2.38 -8.41
C TRP A 320 -15.38 2.39 -9.73
N HIS A 321 -16.01 1.28 -10.07
CA HIS A 321 -16.83 1.21 -11.28
C HIS A 321 -18.02 2.17 -11.20
N LEU A 322 -18.14 3.06 -12.19
CA LEU A 322 -19.10 4.15 -12.18
C LEU A 322 -20.54 3.65 -12.12
N GLY A 323 -20.80 2.50 -12.76
CA GLY A 323 -22.10 1.85 -12.77
C GLY A 323 -22.68 1.53 -11.39
N PHE A 324 -21.85 1.35 -10.36
CA PHE A 324 -22.31 1.12 -8.99
C PHE A 324 -22.79 2.37 -8.28
N THR A 325 -22.27 3.54 -8.68
CA THR A 325 -22.44 4.79 -7.92
C THR A 325 -23.90 5.16 -7.64
N PRO A 326 -24.85 5.06 -8.60
CA PRO A 326 -26.26 5.35 -8.32
C PRO A 326 -26.80 4.48 -7.18
N GLN A 327 -26.55 3.18 -7.24
CA GLN A 327 -26.99 2.21 -6.23
C GLN A 327 -26.28 2.42 -4.89
N PHE A 328 -24.96 2.67 -4.93
CA PHE A 328 -24.19 3.01 -3.74
C PHE A 328 -24.81 4.20 -3.00
N LEU A 329 -25.08 5.31 -3.70
CA LEU A 329 -25.64 6.52 -3.10
C LEU A 329 -27.01 6.25 -2.49
N SER A 330 -27.91 5.59 -3.23
CA SER A 330 -29.25 5.25 -2.74
C SER A 330 -29.21 4.40 -1.47
N ILE A 331 -28.38 3.36 -1.43
CA ILE A 331 -28.31 2.44 -0.27
C ILE A 331 -27.54 3.06 0.91
N PHE A 332 -26.47 3.80 0.65
CA PHE A 332 -25.70 4.48 1.69
C PHE A 332 -26.58 5.47 2.45
N PHE A 333 -27.21 6.40 1.71
CA PHE A 333 -28.05 7.44 2.28
C PHE A 333 -29.41 6.92 2.75
N GLY A 334 -30.05 6.00 2.03
CA GLY A 334 -31.43 5.60 2.32
C GLY A 334 -32.45 6.73 2.05
N GLU A 335 -33.71 6.50 2.38
CA GLU A 335 -34.83 7.40 2.02
C GLU A 335 -34.96 8.65 2.93
N SER A 336 -34.25 8.69 4.06
CA SER A 336 -34.56 9.60 5.16
C SER A 336 -33.98 11.03 5.06
N PHE A 337 -33.23 11.36 4.00
CA PHE A 337 -32.39 12.57 3.98
C PHE A 337 -32.72 13.58 2.87
N ASP A 338 -33.73 13.30 2.05
CA ASP A 338 -33.97 14.07 0.84
C ASP A 338 -34.60 15.45 1.08
N ALA A 339 -35.43 15.61 2.12
CA ALA A 339 -36.13 16.87 2.38
C ALA A 339 -35.18 18.00 2.84
N ASP A 340 -34.36 17.75 3.86
CA ASP A 340 -33.44 18.75 4.43
C ASP A 340 -32.46 19.29 3.38
N MET A 341 -31.91 18.41 2.54
CA MET A 341 -30.97 18.79 1.49
C MET A 341 -31.66 19.61 0.40
N LYS A 342 -32.87 19.21 -0.01
CA LYS A 342 -33.63 19.93 -1.03
C LYS A 342 -33.96 21.35 -0.60
N GLU A 343 -34.38 21.53 0.65
CA GLU A 343 -34.67 22.87 1.21
C GLU A 343 -33.41 23.74 1.28
N ARG A 344 -32.29 23.18 1.75
CA ARG A 344 -31.09 23.97 2.04
C ARG A 344 -30.18 24.22 0.83
N PHE A 345 -30.15 23.29 -0.12
CA PHE A 345 -29.24 23.34 -1.26
C PHE A 345 -29.95 23.40 -2.62
N GLY A 346 -31.26 23.19 -2.67
CA GLY A 346 -32.02 23.09 -3.92
C GLY A 346 -31.87 21.73 -4.63
N TRP A 347 -31.15 20.78 -4.03
CA TRP A 347 -30.94 19.42 -4.55
C TRP A 347 -30.85 18.40 -3.41
N ASN A 348 -31.13 17.13 -3.68
CA ASN A 348 -31.14 16.03 -2.69
C ASN A 348 -30.35 14.80 -3.17
N VAL A 349 -30.39 13.69 -2.43
CA VAL A 349 -29.62 12.49 -2.79
C VAL A 349 -30.14 11.89 -4.11
N ALA A 350 -31.46 11.89 -4.33
CA ALA A 350 -32.03 11.44 -5.60
C ALA A 350 -31.48 12.24 -6.80
N ASP A 351 -31.31 13.56 -6.67
CA ASP A 351 -30.68 14.40 -7.69
C ASP A 351 -29.20 14.02 -7.91
N ALA A 352 -28.46 13.66 -6.85
CA ALA A 352 -27.08 13.16 -6.97
C ALA A 352 -26.98 11.79 -7.64
N VAL A 353 -27.94 10.90 -7.37
CA VAL A 353 -28.10 9.60 -8.06
C VAL A 353 -28.38 9.84 -9.55
N GLN A 354 -29.27 10.77 -9.88
CA GLN A 354 -29.57 11.15 -11.25
C GLN A 354 -28.34 11.74 -11.96
N LEU A 355 -27.58 12.60 -11.27
CA LEU A 355 -26.32 13.12 -11.79
C LEU A 355 -25.33 11.98 -12.11
N ALA A 356 -25.20 10.99 -11.23
CA ALA A 356 -24.34 9.83 -11.48
C ALA A 356 -24.77 9.04 -12.74
N GLN A 357 -26.08 8.87 -12.94
CA GLN A 357 -26.62 8.21 -14.14
C GLN A 357 -26.36 9.01 -15.41
N VAL A 358 -26.58 10.33 -15.38
CA VAL A 358 -26.30 11.20 -16.52
C VAL A 358 -24.82 11.23 -16.84
N LEU A 359 -23.95 11.38 -15.84
CA LEU A 359 -22.49 11.36 -16.06
C LEU A 359 -22.03 10.02 -16.66
N LYS A 360 -22.63 8.90 -16.25
CA LYS A 360 -22.32 7.58 -16.85
C LYS A 360 -22.56 7.54 -18.36
N ALA A 361 -23.60 8.23 -18.86
CA ALA A 361 -23.90 8.27 -20.28
C ALA A 361 -22.87 9.05 -21.12
N HIS A 362 -22.10 9.95 -20.49
CA HIS A 362 -21.10 10.78 -21.15
C HIS A 362 -19.65 10.43 -20.78
N ALA A 363 -19.45 9.63 -19.74
CA ALA A 363 -18.15 9.25 -19.26
C ALA A 363 -17.49 8.21 -20.18
N SER A 364 -16.16 8.24 -20.23
CA SER A 364 -15.36 7.20 -20.88
C SER A 364 -14.16 6.85 -19.99
N PRO A 365 -13.42 5.77 -20.30
CA PRO A 365 -12.17 5.47 -19.58
C PRO A 365 -11.14 6.61 -19.68
N GLY A 366 -11.25 7.45 -20.71
CA GLY A 366 -10.41 8.64 -20.89
C GLY A 366 -11.13 9.94 -20.51
N THR A 367 -10.38 11.03 -20.52
CA THR A 367 -10.92 12.37 -20.24
C THR A 367 -11.93 12.80 -21.30
N GLN A 368 -13.05 13.37 -20.86
CA GLN A 368 -14.10 13.91 -21.72
C GLN A 368 -14.40 15.38 -21.36
N VAL A 369 -14.79 16.17 -22.36
CA VAL A 369 -15.31 17.53 -22.17
C VAL A 369 -16.74 17.54 -22.67
N VAL A 370 -17.67 17.88 -21.79
CA VAL A 370 -19.10 17.79 -22.06
C VAL A 370 -19.74 19.17 -21.88
N PRO A 371 -20.44 19.71 -22.89
CA PRO A 371 -21.24 20.91 -22.73
C PRO A 371 -22.31 20.71 -21.65
N ILE A 372 -22.50 21.71 -20.78
CA ILE A 372 -23.51 21.64 -19.70
C ILE A 372 -24.91 21.43 -20.29
N SER A 373 -25.20 22.03 -21.45
CA SER A 373 -26.46 21.83 -22.18
C SER A 373 -26.76 20.35 -22.44
N ASN A 374 -25.73 19.55 -22.74
CA ASN A 374 -25.90 18.13 -23.05
C ASN A 374 -26.22 17.32 -21.80
N LEU A 375 -25.67 17.70 -20.64
CA LEU A 375 -26.01 17.04 -19.37
C LEU A 375 -27.47 17.31 -18.98
N VAL A 376 -27.92 18.55 -19.17
CA VAL A 376 -29.30 18.96 -18.91
C VAL A 376 -30.28 18.25 -19.83
N THR A 377 -30.01 18.18 -21.14
CA THR A 377 -30.90 17.48 -22.09
C THR A 377 -30.96 15.96 -21.88
N THR A 378 -29.98 15.38 -21.19
CA THR A 378 -29.94 13.94 -20.87
C THR A 378 -30.80 13.58 -19.64
N GLY A 379 -31.41 14.58 -18.98
CA GLY A 379 -32.44 14.34 -17.96
C GLY A 379 -32.27 15.09 -16.65
N LEU A 380 -31.28 15.97 -16.51
CA LEU A 380 -31.14 16.81 -15.31
C LEU A 380 -31.95 18.10 -15.46
N ASP A 381 -32.71 18.46 -14.43
CA ASP A 381 -33.35 19.77 -14.36
C ASP A 381 -32.27 20.88 -14.35
N PRO A 382 -32.37 21.91 -15.23
CA PRO A 382 -31.34 22.94 -15.34
C PRO A 382 -31.14 23.76 -14.05
N VAL A 383 -32.21 24.01 -13.29
CA VAL A 383 -32.16 24.79 -12.05
C VAL A 383 -31.48 23.95 -10.96
N VAL A 384 -31.85 22.67 -10.83
CA VAL A 384 -31.21 21.72 -9.91
C VAL A 384 -29.74 21.54 -10.26
N PHE A 385 -29.37 21.32 -11.52
CA PHE A 385 -27.97 21.14 -11.88
C PHE A 385 -27.12 22.39 -11.54
N THR A 386 -27.69 23.58 -11.75
CA THR A 386 -27.02 24.84 -11.38
C THR A 386 -26.77 24.93 -9.87
N SER A 387 -27.70 24.46 -9.03
CA SER A 387 -27.52 24.45 -7.57
C SER A 387 -26.53 23.38 -7.10
N MET A 388 -26.33 22.31 -7.87
CA MET A 388 -25.34 21.26 -7.61
C MET A 388 -23.90 21.67 -7.93
N LEU A 389 -23.67 22.50 -8.95
CA LEU A 389 -22.33 22.87 -9.43
C LEU A 389 -21.34 23.31 -8.33
N PRO A 390 -21.70 24.15 -7.34
CA PRO A 390 -20.79 24.53 -6.25
C PRO A 390 -20.26 23.36 -5.43
N PHE A 391 -21.01 22.26 -5.34
CA PHE A 391 -20.67 21.06 -4.57
C PHE A 391 -19.92 20.04 -5.42
N PHE A 392 -20.29 19.88 -6.69
CA PHE A 392 -19.79 18.80 -7.55
C PHE A 392 -18.75 19.24 -8.59
N ALA A 393 -18.50 20.54 -8.75
CA ALA A 393 -17.49 21.05 -9.67
C ALA A 393 -16.46 21.94 -8.99
N TYR A 394 -15.19 21.76 -9.37
CA TYR A 394 -14.14 22.76 -9.20
C TYR A 394 -14.24 23.80 -10.30
N ARG A 395 -13.94 25.06 -10.01
CA ARG A 395 -13.62 26.01 -11.07
C ARG A 395 -12.26 25.64 -11.67
N GLU A 396 -12.07 25.96 -12.94
CA GLU A 396 -10.78 25.82 -13.61
C GLU A 396 -9.62 26.40 -12.76
N GLY A 397 -8.60 25.58 -12.49
CA GLY A 397 -7.43 25.94 -11.68
C GLY A 397 -7.64 25.95 -10.16
N GLU A 398 -8.82 25.55 -9.67
CA GLU A 398 -9.12 25.46 -8.24
C GLU A 398 -8.70 24.12 -7.62
N ALA A 399 -8.94 23.02 -8.34
CA ALA A 399 -8.58 21.68 -7.87
C ALA A 399 -7.08 21.59 -7.57
N ASN A 400 -6.73 20.99 -6.43
CA ASN A 400 -5.36 20.82 -5.94
C ASN A 400 -4.53 22.11 -5.92
N LYS A 401 -5.15 23.30 -5.80
CA LYS A 401 -4.42 24.59 -5.83
C LYS A 401 -3.28 24.66 -4.81
N LYS A 402 -3.45 24.01 -3.66
CA LYS A 402 -2.45 23.93 -2.57
C LYS A 402 -1.50 22.74 -2.67
N TYR A 403 -1.66 21.86 -3.65
CA TYR A 403 -0.75 20.73 -3.87
C TYR A 403 0.60 21.25 -4.37
N ARG A 404 1.64 21.08 -3.54
CA ARG A 404 3.03 21.52 -3.79
C ARG A 404 4.03 20.37 -3.82
N SER A 405 3.73 19.29 -3.11
CA SER A 405 4.54 18.08 -3.04
C SER A 405 3.65 16.88 -2.75
N PRO A 406 4.12 15.64 -3.05
CA PRO A 406 3.42 14.43 -2.62
C PRO A 406 3.52 14.18 -1.10
N PHE A 407 4.26 15.01 -0.36
CA PHE A 407 4.42 14.92 1.10
C PHE A 407 3.58 15.93 1.89
N GLY A 408 2.91 16.87 1.21
CA GLY A 408 2.26 18.01 1.86
C GLY A 408 1.00 17.62 2.65
N ALA A 409 0.85 18.16 3.87
CA ALA A 409 -0.29 17.85 4.75
C ALA A 409 -1.67 18.21 4.15
N GLU A 410 -1.73 19.21 3.27
CA GLU A 410 -2.98 19.57 2.57
C GLU A 410 -3.49 18.42 1.67
N GLY A 411 -2.59 17.58 1.14
CA GLY A 411 -2.89 16.44 0.28
C GLY A 411 -3.65 16.80 -1.01
N PRO A 412 -4.12 15.79 -1.76
CA PRO A 412 -5.00 16.00 -2.89
C PRO A 412 -6.42 16.31 -2.42
N ASP A 413 -7.05 17.32 -3.02
CA ASP A 413 -8.47 17.63 -2.85
C ASP A 413 -9.33 17.25 -4.06
N VAL A 414 -8.75 17.01 -5.23
CA VAL A 414 -9.51 16.66 -6.45
C VAL A 414 -10.49 15.49 -6.27
N ILE A 415 -10.21 14.59 -5.32
CA ILE A 415 -11.08 13.46 -4.97
C ILE A 415 -12.43 13.88 -4.36
N PHE A 416 -12.64 15.14 -3.97
CA PHE A 416 -13.86 15.60 -3.30
C PHE A 416 -14.90 16.18 -4.25
N LYS A 417 -14.58 16.39 -5.53
CA LYS A 417 -15.57 16.79 -6.54
C LYS A 417 -15.30 16.12 -7.89
N PRO A 418 -16.34 15.57 -8.55
CA PRO A 418 -16.16 14.80 -9.78
C PRO A 418 -15.83 15.64 -11.02
N LEU A 419 -16.17 16.93 -11.05
CA LEU A 419 -16.14 17.76 -12.27
C LEU A 419 -15.17 18.93 -12.16
N ILE A 420 -14.70 19.40 -13.32
CA ILE A 420 -14.02 20.71 -13.45
C ILE A 420 -14.83 21.57 -14.42
N GLN A 421 -15.37 22.69 -13.94
CA GLN A 421 -16.15 23.63 -14.73
C GLN A 421 -15.23 24.56 -15.53
N LEU A 422 -15.47 24.61 -16.84
CA LEU A 422 -14.80 25.48 -17.78
C LEU A 422 -15.57 26.79 -17.96
N LYS A 423 -14.86 27.88 -18.29
CA LYS A 423 -15.47 29.20 -18.53
C LYS A 423 -16.48 29.24 -19.69
N GLY A 424 -16.40 28.29 -20.63
CA GLY A 424 -17.25 28.20 -21.82
C GLY A 424 -18.54 27.37 -21.65
N GLY A 425 -19.05 27.19 -20.42
CA GLY A 425 -20.29 26.43 -20.20
C GLY A 425 -20.18 24.93 -20.45
N SER A 426 -19.00 24.37 -20.20
CA SER A 426 -18.71 22.93 -20.31
C SER A 426 -18.08 22.42 -19.01
N VAL A 427 -18.12 21.12 -18.79
CA VAL A 427 -17.44 20.45 -17.68
C VAL A 427 -16.47 19.39 -18.20
N VAL A 428 -15.39 19.18 -17.46
CA VAL A 428 -14.45 18.08 -17.68
C VAL A 428 -14.84 16.90 -16.80
N LEU A 429 -14.92 15.72 -17.41
CA LEU A 429 -15.03 14.43 -16.75
C LEU A 429 -13.64 13.77 -16.85
N PRO A 430 -12.84 13.71 -15.76
CA PRO A 430 -11.44 13.27 -15.86
C PRO A 430 -11.25 11.83 -16.35
N ALA A 431 -12.03 10.88 -15.83
CA ALA A 431 -12.16 9.49 -16.28
C ALA A 431 -13.35 8.84 -15.58
N ALA A 432 -14.05 7.90 -16.23
CA ALA A 432 -15.24 7.25 -15.67
C ALA A 432 -15.01 6.67 -14.27
N SER A 433 -13.88 6.00 -14.06
CA SER A 433 -13.55 5.29 -12.83
C SER A 433 -13.29 6.20 -11.62
N VAL A 434 -12.95 7.47 -11.81
CA VAL A 434 -12.70 8.43 -10.72
C VAL A 434 -13.93 9.26 -10.35
N LEU A 435 -14.95 9.31 -11.24
CA LEU A 435 -16.17 10.09 -11.00
C LEU A 435 -16.96 9.56 -9.82
N GLY A 436 -17.09 8.25 -9.70
CA GLY A 436 -17.91 7.60 -8.69
C GLY A 436 -17.51 7.92 -7.25
N PRO A 437 -16.24 7.68 -6.84
CA PRO A 437 -15.77 8.03 -5.50
C PRO A 437 -15.94 9.53 -5.21
N ALA A 438 -15.69 10.39 -6.20
CA ALA A 438 -15.80 11.84 -6.03
C ALA A 438 -17.25 12.33 -5.92
N LEU A 439 -18.20 11.68 -6.61
CA LEU A 439 -19.63 11.91 -6.43
C LEU A 439 -20.05 11.57 -4.99
N PHE A 440 -19.61 10.43 -4.47
CA PHE A 440 -19.88 10.07 -3.08
C PHE A 440 -19.31 11.09 -2.09
N GLU A 441 -18.03 11.45 -2.24
CA GLU A 441 -17.37 12.42 -1.36
C GLU A 441 -18.06 13.79 -1.40
N ALA A 442 -18.47 14.27 -2.59
CA ALA A 442 -19.20 15.53 -2.76
C ALA A 442 -20.58 15.49 -2.08
N THR A 443 -21.37 14.44 -2.33
CA THR A 443 -22.69 14.27 -1.69
C THR A 443 -22.57 14.16 -0.18
N PHE A 444 -21.61 13.36 0.31
CA PHE A 444 -21.37 13.19 1.73
C PHE A 444 -20.86 14.47 2.39
N ALA A 445 -20.01 15.26 1.70
CA ALA A 445 -19.57 16.56 2.18
C ALA A 445 -20.73 17.55 2.34
N ALA A 446 -21.63 17.63 1.36
CA ALA A 446 -22.82 18.47 1.46
C ALA A 446 -23.72 18.03 2.63
N TRP A 447 -24.02 16.73 2.72
CA TRP A 447 -24.83 16.15 3.80
C TRP A 447 -24.23 16.40 5.19
N LYS A 448 -22.90 16.28 5.36
CA LYS A 448 -22.24 16.53 6.64
C LYS A 448 -22.44 17.94 7.18
N THR A 449 -22.63 18.94 6.31
CA THR A 449 -22.76 20.35 6.74
C THR A 449 -24.07 20.66 7.48
N ILE A 450 -25.02 19.72 7.45
CA ILE A 450 -26.34 19.86 8.08
C ILE A 450 -26.54 18.88 9.25
N LYS A 451 -25.49 18.17 9.68
CA LYS A 451 -25.53 17.15 10.74
C LYS A 451 -24.43 17.39 11.79
N THR A 452 -24.60 16.82 12.98
CA THR A 452 -23.61 16.85 14.05
C THR A 452 -22.58 15.73 13.89
N ASP A 453 -21.39 15.89 14.48
CA ASP A 453 -20.33 14.86 14.43
C ASP A 453 -20.78 13.50 14.95
N LYS A 454 -21.68 13.47 15.95
CA LYS A 454 -22.24 12.23 16.50
C LYS A 454 -23.16 11.54 15.50
N GLU A 455 -24.04 12.28 14.84
CA GLU A 455 -24.91 11.75 13.78
C GLU A 455 -24.09 11.23 12.60
N ILE A 456 -23.05 11.98 12.18
CA ILE A 456 -22.15 11.58 11.10
C ILE A 456 -21.45 10.26 11.43
N ALA A 457 -20.90 10.14 12.63
CA ALA A 457 -20.17 8.94 13.06
C ALA A 457 -21.07 7.70 13.12
N SER A 458 -22.27 7.83 13.72
CA SER A 458 -23.25 6.74 13.79
C SER A 458 -23.70 6.32 12.39
N PHE A 459 -24.15 7.30 11.60
CA PHE A 459 -24.71 7.06 10.28
C PHE A 459 -23.73 6.35 9.34
N ARG A 460 -22.46 6.76 9.37
CA ARG A 460 -21.45 6.19 8.48
C ARG A 460 -21.16 4.71 8.79
N GLY A 461 -21.25 4.31 10.05
CA GLY A 461 -21.16 2.91 10.47
C GLY A 461 -22.34 2.10 9.92
N ASP A 462 -23.55 2.53 10.27
CA ASP A 462 -24.81 1.88 9.86
C ASP A 462 -24.92 1.78 8.33
N ALA A 463 -24.47 2.81 7.60
CA ALA A 463 -24.50 2.83 6.15
C ALA A 463 -23.48 1.86 5.52
N ALA A 464 -22.33 1.64 6.15
CA ALA A 464 -21.35 0.65 5.68
C ALA A 464 -21.89 -0.78 5.84
N GLU A 465 -22.56 -1.07 6.96
CA GLU A 465 -23.24 -2.35 7.19
C GLU A 465 -24.38 -2.56 6.20
N ARG A 466 -25.25 -1.55 6.02
CA ARG A 466 -26.37 -1.59 5.07
C ARG A 466 -25.91 -1.84 3.63
N LEU A 467 -24.84 -1.16 3.18
CA LEU A 467 -24.25 -1.41 1.86
C LEU A 467 -23.72 -2.83 1.73
N THR A 468 -22.97 -3.31 2.73
CA THR A 468 -22.37 -4.65 2.70
C THR A 468 -23.47 -5.71 2.65
N LYS A 469 -24.49 -5.61 3.50
CA LYS A 469 -25.66 -6.50 3.47
C LYS A 469 -26.34 -6.49 2.10
N TYR A 470 -26.56 -5.30 1.54
CA TYR A 470 -27.18 -5.15 0.22
C TYR A 470 -26.39 -5.88 -0.88
N LEU A 471 -25.06 -5.78 -0.88
CA LEU A 471 -24.21 -6.44 -1.87
C LEU A 471 -24.34 -7.96 -1.85
N PHE A 472 -24.29 -8.56 -0.66
CA PHE A 472 -24.51 -10.01 -0.53
C PHE A 472 -25.93 -10.40 -0.96
N ALA A 473 -26.94 -9.64 -0.54
CA ALA A 473 -28.34 -9.90 -0.88
C ALA A 473 -28.60 -9.83 -2.40
N LYS A 474 -27.99 -8.86 -3.10
CA LYS A 474 -28.02 -8.74 -4.57
C LYS A 474 -27.54 -10.01 -5.28
N HIS A 475 -26.66 -10.77 -4.64
CA HIS A 475 -26.12 -12.03 -5.14
C HIS A 475 -26.75 -13.27 -4.49
N GLY A 476 -27.91 -13.12 -3.84
CA GLY A 476 -28.69 -14.23 -3.29
C GLY A 476 -28.26 -14.71 -1.92
N PHE A 477 -27.34 -14.01 -1.24
CA PHE A 477 -26.88 -14.36 0.09
C PHE A 477 -27.53 -13.45 1.13
N GLN A 478 -28.40 -14.03 1.97
CA GLN A 478 -28.90 -13.34 3.17
C GLN A 478 -28.02 -13.72 4.36
N PRO A 479 -27.71 -12.78 5.25
CA PRO A 479 -26.99 -13.10 6.47
C PRO A 479 -27.89 -13.95 7.38
N SER A 480 -27.31 -14.96 8.01
CA SER A 480 -27.99 -15.74 9.05
C SER A 480 -28.08 -14.97 10.37
N PHE A 481 -27.14 -14.05 10.60
CA PHE A 481 -27.08 -13.20 11.78
C PHE A 481 -26.69 -11.78 11.40
N GLU A 482 -27.37 -10.79 11.98
CA GLU A 482 -27.16 -9.35 11.75
C GLU A 482 -27.09 -8.62 13.10
N SER A 483 -26.04 -7.81 13.31
CA SER A 483 -25.80 -7.06 14.55
C SER A 483 -26.00 -7.93 15.81
N ALA A 484 -25.57 -9.18 15.72
CA ALA A 484 -25.91 -10.22 16.68
C ALA A 484 -24.97 -10.17 17.87
N LYS A 485 -25.52 -9.85 19.05
CA LYS A 485 -24.77 -9.63 20.29
C LYS A 485 -24.70 -10.89 21.12
N TYR A 486 -23.57 -11.11 21.78
CA TYR A 486 -23.39 -12.17 22.76
C TYR A 486 -22.63 -11.65 23.98
N ASP A 487 -22.81 -12.31 25.12
CA ASP A 487 -22.10 -12.03 26.37
C ASP A 487 -21.55 -13.32 26.97
N LEU A 488 -20.22 -13.43 27.03
CA LEU A 488 -19.52 -14.56 27.62
C LEU A 488 -19.09 -14.29 29.08
N ARG A 489 -19.78 -13.36 29.76
CA ARG A 489 -19.53 -12.97 31.16
C ARG A 489 -18.08 -12.53 31.36
N GLU A 490 -17.26 -13.33 32.04
CA GLU A 490 -15.86 -13.03 32.33
C GLU A 490 -14.99 -12.92 31.06
N GLN A 491 -15.38 -13.59 29.97
CA GLN A 491 -14.69 -13.48 28.68
C GLN A 491 -15.16 -12.25 27.87
N GLY A 492 -16.14 -11.50 28.38
CA GLY A 492 -16.66 -10.24 27.83
C GLY A 492 -17.75 -10.38 26.77
N ALA A 493 -18.38 -9.25 26.45
CA ALA A 493 -19.38 -9.14 25.37
C ALA A 493 -18.76 -8.91 24.00
N GLY A 494 -19.51 -9.23 22.94
CA GLY A 494 -19.15 -8.97 21.55
C GLY A 494 -20.38 -8.91 20.64
N GLU A 495 -20.15 -8.48 19.40
CA GLU A 495 -21.17 -8.31 18.37
C GLU A 495 -20.59 -8.78 17.04
N CYS A 496 -21.37 -9.54 16.28
CA CYS A 496 -21.06 -9.88 14.90
C CYS A 496 -21.91 -8.99 13.98
N ASP A 497 -21.28 -8.17 13.13
CA ASP A 497 -22.02 -7.25 12.24
C ASP A 497 -22.88 -8.06 11.25
N LEU A 498 -22.26 -8.94 10.46
CA LEU A 498 -22.96 -9.87 9.56
C LEU A 498 -22.29 -11.25 9.57
N VAL A 499 -23.10 -12.31 9.56
CA VAL A 499 -22.62 -13.69 9.42
C VAL A 499 -23.36 -14.38 8.29
N PHE A 500 -22.61 -14.95 7.36
CA PHE A 500 -23.14 -15.82 6.30
C PHE A 500 -22.65 -17.24 6.54
N GLU A 501 -23.52 -18.23 6.41
CA GLU A 501 -23.15 -19.62 6.59
C GLU A 501 -23.87 -20.56 5.62
N ASP A 502 -23.20 -21.66 5.29
CA ASP A 502 -23.77 -22.82 4.63
C ASP A 502 -23.30 -24.10 5.34
N GLU A 503 -23.46 -25.25 4.69
CA GLU A 503 -23.04 -26.55 5.24
C GLU A 503 -21.52 -26.66 5.43
N GLU A 504 -20.72 -25.90 4.67
CA GLU A 504 -19.25 -26.01 4.64
C GLU A 504 -18.53 -24.77 5.19
N ASN A 505 -19.19 -23.61 5.24
CA ASN A 505 -18.56 -22.31 5.42
C ASN A 505 -19.27 -21.44 6.45
N ILE A 506 -18.47 -20.58 7.09
CA ILE A 506 -18.90 -19.42 7.86
C ILE A 506 -18.07 -18.23 7.39
N ILE A 507 -18.72 -17.16 6.95
CA ILE A 507 -18.08 -15.88 6.63
C ILE A 507 -18.51 -14.87 7.69
N LEU A 508 -17.55 -14.48 8.53
CA LEU A 508 -17.68 -13.43 9.53
C LEU A 508 -17.31 -12.11 8.86
N VAL A 509 -18.27 -11.20 8.73
CA VAL A 509 -18.07 -9.92 8.06
C VAL A 509 -18.13 -8.80 9.08
N GLU A 510 -17.06 -8.03 9.16
CA GLU A 510 -16.94 -6.84 10.01
C GLU A 510 -16.88 -5.60 9.12
N CYS A 511 -17.78 -4.65 9.34
CA CYS A 511 -17.91 -3.45 8.54
C CYS A 511 -17.10 -2.31 9.16
N LYS A 512 -16.38 -1.53 8.33
CA LYS A 512 -15.68 -0.32 8.78
C LYS A 512 -15.87 0.86 7.85
N ALA A 513 -16.25 1.97 8.46
CA ALA A 513 -16.44 3.24 7.80
C ALA A 513 -15.15 4.05 7.60
N LYS A 514 -14.09 3.79 8.39
CA LYS A 514 -12.86 4.58 8.35
C LYS A 514 -12.19 4.47 6.97
N ALA A 515 -11.56 5.55 6.52
CA ALA A 515 -10.83 5.61 5.26
C ALA A 515 -9.39 6.07 5.51
N LEU A 516 -8.51 5.85 4.53
CA LEU A 516 -7.16 6.43 4.55
C LEU A 516 -7.22 7.95 4.63
N THR A 517 -6.48 8.50 5.58
CA THR A 517 -6.31 9.93 5.75
C THR A 517 -5.36 10.50 4.70
N ARG A 518 -5.45 11.81 4.46
CA ARG A 518 -4.48 12.52 3.61
C ARG A 518 -3.05 12.32 4.09
N GLY A 519 -2.84 12.24 5.40
CA GLY A 519 -1.52 11.99 5.95
C GLY A 519 -0.95 10.62 5.64
N ALA A 520 -1.77 9.57 5.64
CA ALA A 520 -1.33 8.26 5.19
C ALA A 520 -0.92 8.30 3.70
N MET A 521 -1.75 8.94 2.85
CA MET A 521 -1.47 9.08 1.42
C MET A 521 -0.19 9.87 1.13
N THR A 522 0.13 10.88 1.93
CA THR A 522 1.34 11.71 1.74
C THR A 522 2.57 11.22 2.52
N GLY A 523 2.49 10.04 3.13
CA GLY A 523 3.60 9.43 3.87
C GLY A 523 3.98 10.16 5.16
N MET A 524 3.02 10.82 5.82
CA MET A 524 3.24 11.34 7.17
C MET A 524 3.49 10.19 8.15
N GLN A 525 4.51 10.34 8.99
CA GLN A 525 4.96 9.28 9.89
C GLN A 525 3.84 8.85 10.84
N GLY A 526 3.64 7.53 10.95
CA GLY A 526 2.63 6.88 11.79
C GLY A 526 1.22 6.88 11.21
N ASP A 527 0.90 7.73 10.23
CA ASP A 527 -0.47 7.88 9.74
C ASP A 527 -0.98 6.63 9.01
N ALA A 528 -0.16 6.04 8.14
CA ALA A 528 -0.50 4.79 7.46
C ALA A 528 -0.71 3.64 8.46
N LEU A 529 0.14 3.53 9.48
CA LEU A 529 0.02 2.53 10.54
C LEU A 529 -1.26 2.71 11.35
N LEU A 530 -1.60 3.94 11.77
CA LEU A 530 -2.79 4.23 12.56
C LEU A 530 -4.09 4.11 11.75
N ASP A 531 -4.03 4.37 10.44
CA ASP A 531 -5.16 4.13 9.55
C ASP A 531 -5.37 2.64 9.28
N PHE A 532 -4.30 1.88 9.06
CA PHE A 532 -4.37 0.43 9.04
C PHE A 532 -4.95 -0.14 10.36
N ALA A 533 -4.44 0.33 11.50
CA ALA A 533 -4.84 -0.14 12.82
C ALA A 533 -6.35 0.06 13.07
N GLY A 534 -6.86 1.27 12.78
CA GLY A 534 -8.26 1.62 13.03
C GLY A 534 -9.23 1.28 11.89
N GLY A 535 -8.73 1.15 10.66
CA GLY A 535 -9.55 0.89 9.47
C GLY A 535 -9.70 -0.58 9.13
N LEU A 536 -8.74 -1.41 9.54
CA LEU A 536 -8.68 -2.81 9.13
C LEU A 536 -8.36 -3.78 10.28
N PHE A 537 -7.26 -3.53 11.00
CA PHE A 537 -6.77 -4.47 12.00
C PHE A 537 -7.73 -4.68 13.18
N ALA A 538 -8.36 -3.61 13.68
CA ALA A 538 -9.30 -3.71 14.80
C ALA A 538 -10.47 -4.68 14.50
N SER A 539 -11.03 -4.59 13.29
CA SER A 539 -12.08 -5.49 12.78
C SER A 539 -11.60 -6.94 12.74
N GLN A 540 -10.37 -7.14 12.29
CA GLN A 540 -9.79 -8.46 12.13
C GLN A 540 -9.46 -9.12 13.46
N ALA A 541 -9.06 -8.34 14.46
CA ALA A 541 -8.91 -8.79 15.84
C ALA A 541 -10.27 -9.18 16.46
N GLN A 542 -11.32 -8.41 16.18
CA GLN A 542 -12.69 -8.74 16.60
C GLN A 542 -13.20 -10.03 15.92
N ALA A 543 -13.05 -10.16 14.60
CA ALA A 543 -13.39 -11.38 13.88
C ALA A 543 -12.57 -12.60 14.34
N LEU A 544 -11.30 -12.41 14.71
CA LEU A 544 -10.47 -13.48 15.27
C LEU A 544 -11.04 -14.00 16.59
N ARG A 545 -11.55 -13.09 17.44
CA ARG A 545 -12.23 -13.46 18.68
C ARG A 545 -13.45 -14.32 18.40
N HIS A 546 -14.27 -13.96 17.42
CA HIS A 546 -15.44 -14.76 17.01
C HIS A 546 -15.02 -16.15 16.52
N GLU A 547 -14.01 -16.22 15.65
CA GLU A 547 -13.44 -17.50 15.19
C GLU A 547 -12.95 -18.34 16.38
N ARG A 548 -12.23 -17.74 17.33
CA ARG A 548 -11.76 -18.42 18.54
C ARG A 548 -12.88 -18.97 19.39
N ILE A 549 -14.00 -18.24 19.57
CA ILE A 549 -15.18 -18.75 20.30
C ILE A 549 -15.74 -19.98 19.59
N LEU A 550 -15.96 -19.88 18.28
CA LEU A 550 -16.51 -20.98 17.49
C LEU A 550 -15.65 -22.23 17.57
N ARG A 551 -14.32 -22.09 17.45
CA ARG A 551 -13.41 -23.23 17.47
C ARG A 551 -13.19 -23.84 18.85
N SER A 552 -13.20 -23.02 19.91
CA SER A 552 -12.95 -23.52 21.28
C SER A 552 -14.22 -23.99 22.01
N ALA A 553 -15.34 -23.29 21.84
CA ALA A 553 -16.61 -23.59 22.50
C ALA A 553 -17.61 -24.33 21.60
N GLY A 554 -17.27 -24.54 20.31
CA GLY A 554 -18.13 -25.18 19.32
C GLY A 554 -19.31 -24.33 18.83
N SER A 555 -19.61 -23.21 19.49
CA SER A 555 -20.71 -22.32 19.11
C SER A 555 -20.66 -20.95 19.81
N ILE A 556 -21.32 -19.96 19.20
CA ILE A 556 -21.68 -18.67 19.82
C ILE A 556 -23.18 -18.69 20.12
N HIS A 557 -23.55 -18.35 21.35
CA HIS A 557 -24.96 -18.15 21.75
C HIS A 557 -25.22 -16.64 21.80
N PHE A 558 -26.21 -16.19 21.03
CA PHE A 558 -26.57 -14.78 20.96
C PHE A 558 -27.66 -14.43 21.98
N SER A 559 -27.76 -13.14 22.30
CA SER A 559 -28.68 -12.61 23.30
C SER A 559 -30.15 -12.76 22.93
N ASP A 560 -30.46 -12.96 21.65
CA ASP A 560 -31.81 -13.24 21.14
C ASP A 560 -32.20 -14.73 21.23
N GLY A 561 -31.32 -15.58 21.78
CA GLY A 561 -31.51 -17.02 21.92
C GLY A 561 -31.08 -17.83 20.71
N SER A 562 -30.68 -17.19 19.61
CA SER A 562 -30.14 -17.85 18.43
C SER A 562 -28.71 -18.35 18.67
N ARG A 563 -28.24 -19.29 17.83
CA ARG A 563 -26.95 -19.95 17.98
C ARG A 563 -26.26 -20.16 16.65
N LEU A 564 -25.00 -19.72 16.55
CA LEU A 564 -24.09 -20.07 15.45
C LEU A 564 -23.19 -21.22 15.90
N GLU A 565 -23.30 -22.37 15.24
CA GLU A 565 -22.47 -23.55 15.54
C GLU A 565 -21.19 -23.57 14.69
N CYS A 566 -20.12 -24.24 15.10
CA CYS A 566 -18.92 -24.35 14.25
C CYS A 566 -19.09 -25.47 13.21
N ARG A 567 -19.46 -26.69 13.66
CA ARG A 567 -19.63 -27.91 12.84
C ARG A 567 -18.44 -28.19 11.90
N ASP A 568 -17.22 -27.91 12.37
CA ASP A 568 -15.98 -28.05 11.60
C ASP A 568 -15.96 -27.30 10.25
N ARG A 569 -16.83 -26.29 10.11
CA ARG A 569 -16.91 -25.46 8.90
C ARG A 569 -15.69 -24.56 8.75
N ARG A 570 -15.41 -24.17 7.51
CA ARG A 570 -14.33 -23.26 7.15
C ARG A 570 -14.74 -21.83 7.49
N ILE A 571 -13.93 -21.15 8.29
CA ILE A 571 -14.22 -19.79 8.76
C ILE A 571 -13.38 -18.79 7.96
N THR A 572 -14.03 -17.79 7.39
CA THR A 572 -13.39 -16.66 6.69
C THR A 572 -13.72 -15.37 7.42
N ARG A 573 -12.71 -14.54 7.68
CA ARG A 573 -12.84 -13.25 8.34
C ARG A 573 -12.70 -12.14 7.31
N LEU A 574 -13.81 -11.53 6.94
CA LEU A 574 -13.84 -10.44 5.97
C LEU A 574 -13.98 -9.11 6.69
N THR A 575 -13.11 -8.16 6.38
CA THR A 575 -13.37 -6.74 6.67
C THR A 575 -13.89 -6.05 5.42
N ALA A 576 -15.13 -5.56 5.50
CA ALA A 576 -15.75 -4.76 4.46
C ALA A 576 -15.56 -3.28 4.78
N THR A 577 -14.71 -2.59 4.02
CA THR A 577 -14.48 -1.15 4.22
C THR A 577 -15.38 -0.31 3.33
N LEU A 578 -15.81 0.86 3.81
CA LEU A 578 -16.61 1.76 2.98
C LEU A 578 -15.83 2.31 1.79
N LEU A 579 -14.56 2.68 2.01
CA LEU A 579 -13.65 3.18 0.98
C LEU A 579 -12.42 2.28 0.85
N ASP A 580 -11.82 2.31 -0.32
CA ASP A 580 -10.58 1.59 -0.65
C ASP A 580 -9.40 2.09 0.21
N HIS A 581 -8.61 1.16 0.76
CA HIS A 581 -7.33 1.44 1.43
C HIS A 581 -6.12 1.03 0.56
N GLY A 582 -6.33 0.82 -0.73
CA GLY A 582 -5.29 0.46 -1.69
C GLY A 582 -4.60 -0.83 -1.29
N ALA A 583 -3.28 -0.83 -1.43
CA ALA A 583 -2.43 -1.99 -1.17
C ALA A 583 -2.40 -2.45 0.30
N ILE A 584 -2.90 -1.64 1.24
CA ILE A 584 -3.04 -2.03 2.64
C ILE A 584 -4.17 -3.08 2.82
N GLN A 585 -5.13 -3.16 1.89
CA GLN A 585 -6.18 -4.19 1.91
C GLN A 585 -5.74 -5.51 1.29
N ASP A 586 -4.59 -5.50 0.61
CA ASP A 586 -4.08 -6.71 -0.02
C ASP A 586 -3.81 -7.78 1.03
N ARG A 587 -4.30 -8.99 0.78
CA ARG A 587 -4.20 -10.09 1.74
C ARG A 587 -2.76 -10.56 1.97
N TRP A 588 -1.90 -10.48 0.95
CA TRP A 588 -0.49 -10.81 1.15
C TRP A 588 0.20 -9.78 2.05
N MET A 589 -0.14 -8.50 1.89
CA MET A 589 0.26 -7.46 2.84
C MET A 589 -0.27 -7.78 4.25
N LEU A 590 -1.57 -8.06 4.40
CA LEU A 590 -2.18 -8.41 5.69
C LEU A 590 -1.46 -9.56 6.38
N ARG A 591 -1.12 -10.62 5.63
CA ARG A 591 -0.40 -11.78 6.15
C ARG A 591 0.96 -11.41 6.74
N ASN A 592 1.76 -10.64 6.00
CA ASN A 592 3.09 -10.24 6.48
C ASN A 592 2.97 -9.31 7.70
N VAL A 593 2.01 -8.37 7.68
CA VAL A 593 1.75 -7.45 8.79
C VAL A 593 1.29 -8.20 10.04
N TYR A 594 0.41 -9.19 9.93
CA TYR A 594 -0.09 -9.93 11.09
C TYR A 594 1.02 -10.68 11.81
N ASN A 595 1.90 -11.33 11.04
CA ASN A 595 3.06 -12.03 11.60
C ASN A 595 3.97 -11.06 12.36
N ALA A 596 4.20 -9.86 11.82
CA ALA A 596 4.98 -8.82 12.50
C ALA A 596 4.32 -8.33 13.80
N LEU A 597 2.99 -8.34 13.88
CA LEU A 597 2.22 -7.84 15.01
C LEU A 597 2.15 -8.80 16.20
N LEU A 598 2.34 -10.11 15.99
CA LEU A 598 2.29 -11.11 17.07
C LEU A 598 3.31 -10.85 18.19
N SER A 599 4.43 -10.19 17.88
CA SER A 599 5.49 -9.85 18.83
C SER A 599 5.67 -8.34 19.04
N ALA A 600 4.73 -7.53 18.56
CA ALA A 600 4.85 -6.08 18.55
C ALA A 600 4.30 -5.40 19.82
N GLN A 601 4.88 -4.25 20.13
CA GLN A 601 4.31 -3.22 21.00
C GLN A 601 4.70 -1.84 20.45
N PHE A 602 3.74 -0.91 20.37
CA PHE A 602 4.00 0.42 19.84
C PHE A 602 4.08 1.46 20.96
N ASN A 603 5.09 2.32 20.89
CA ASN A 603 5.22 3.46 21.79
C ASN A 603 5.26 4.75 20.97
N CYS A 604 4.90 5.86 21.59
CA CYS A 604 4.98 7.19 20.97
C CYS A 604 5.43 8.23 22.01
N ASP A 605 5.99 9.34 21.53
CA ASP A 605 6.40 10.43 22.41
C ASP A 605 5.21 10.99 23.22
N PRO A 606 5.44 11.49 24.45
CA PRO A 606 4.37 12.04 25.30
C PRO A 606 3.58 13.19 24.64
N GLY A 607 4.25 13.96 23.77
CA GLY A 607 3.69 15.08 23.01
C GLY A 607 3.01 14.69 21.69
N TYR A 608 3.01 13.40 21.30
CA TYR A 608 2.44 12.97 20.03
C TYR A 608 0.92 13.20 19.99
N THR A 609 0.45 13.92 18.98
CA THR A 609 -0.94 14.37 18.86
C THR A 609 -1.95 13.22 18.74
N LYS A 610 -1.52 12.08 18.19
CA LYS A 610 -2.36 10.88 18.00
C LYS A 610 -2.15 9.80 19.07
N LYS A 611 -1.62 10.14 20.25
CA LYS A 611 -1.39 9.18 21.36
C LYS A 611 -2.60 8.33 21.76
N LYS A 612 -3.83 8.85 21.62
CA LYS A 612 -5.06 8.08 21.87
C LYS A 612 -5.19 6.91 20.88
N GLN A 613 -4.94 7.17 19.60
CA GLN A 613 -5.01 6.14 18.56
C GLN A 613 -3.93 5.06 18.77
N VAL A 614 -2.73 5.44 19.23
CA VAL A 614 -1.69 4.47 19.61
C VAL A 614 -2.14 3.58 20.79
N LYS A 615 -2.77 4.17 21.82
CA LYS A 615 -3.34 3.40 22.94
C LYS A 615 -4.45 2.44 22.50
N ASP A 616 -5.35 2.91 21.64
CA ASP A 616 -6.42 2.09 21.07
C ASP A 616 -5.83 0.94 20.23
N PHE A 617 -4.80 1.22 19.42
CA PHE A 617 -4.10 0.20 18.64
C PHE A 617 -3.48 -0.87 19.55
N ASN A 618 -2.73 -0.48 20.58
CA ASN A 618 -2.15 -1.44 21.54
C ASN A 618 -3.22 -2.24 22.31
N ARG A 619 -4.43 -1.71 22.50
CA ARG A 619 -5.54 -2.48 23.07
C ARG A 619 -5.99 -3.59 22.10
N HIS A 620 -6.21 -3.27 20.82
CA HIS A 620 -6.58 -4.26 19.81
C HIS A 620 -5.43 -5.26 19.53
N LEU A 621 -4.19 -4.82 19.65
CA LEU A 621 -3.02 -5.68 19.49
C LEU A 621 -2.93 -6.74 20.58
N ARG A 622 -3.15 -6.35 21.84
CA ARG A 622 -3.22 -7.30 22.97
C ARG A 622 -4.37 -8.29 22.81
N LEU A 623 -5.53 -7.82 22.34
CA LEU A 623 -6.64 -8.72 21.99
C LEU A 623 -6.20 -9.72 20.92
N PHE A 624 -5.67 -9.25 19.79
CA PHE A 624 -5.20 -10.12 18.71
C PHE A 624 -4.19 -11.17 19.18
N GLN A 625 -3.20 -10.76 19.97
CA GLN A 625 -2.17 -11.66 20.53
C GLN A 625 -2.78 -12.72 21.45
N GLU A 626 -3.68 -12.33 22.35
CA GLU A 626 -4.34 -13.26 23.28
C GLU A 626 -5.28 -14.23 22.55
N GLU A 627 -6.11 -13.74 21.63
CA GLU A 627 -7.02 -14.58 20.84
C GLU A 627 -6.24 -15.58 19.97
N THR A 628 -5.08 -15.17 19.44
CA THR A 628 -4.19 -16.07 18.70
C THR A 628 -3.61 -17.15 19.60
N ARG A 629 -3.10 -16.78 20.78
CA ARG A 629 -2.56 -17.74 21.77
C ARG A 629 -3.62 -18.77 22.20
N LEU A 630 -4.87 -18.33 22.39
CA LEU A 630 -5.98 -19.21 22.75
C LEU A 630 -6.39 -20.15 21.59
N LEU A 631 -6.33 -19.69 20.34
CA LEU A 631 -6.55 -20.53 19.17
C LEU A 631 -5.48 -21.61 19.02
N GLU A 632 -4.20 -21.25 19.19
CA GLU A 632 -3.09 -22.21 19.20
C GLU A 632 -3.25 -23.26 20.30
N ALA A 633 -3.63 -22.83 21.51
CA ALA A 633 -3.93 -23.72 22.62
C ALA A 633 -5.12 -24.67 22.33
N ALA A 634 -6.04 -24.26 21.46
CA ALA A 634 -7.12 -25.09 20.94
C ALA A 634 -6.71 -25.96 19.72
N GLY A 635 -5.41 -26.09 19.44
CA GLY A 635 -4.86 -26.95 18.39
C GLY A 635 -4.91 -26.37 16.97
N GLN A 636 -5.17 -25.07 16.82
CA GLN A 636 -5.18 -24.42 15.51
C GLN A 636 -3.78 -23.99 15.08
N ASN A 637 -3.51 -24.03 13.77
CA ASN A 637 -2.22 -23.60 13.21
C ASN A 637 -2.19 -22.08 13.03
N ILE A 638 -1.30 -21.39 13.73
CA ILE A 638 -1.15 -19.94 13.64
C ILE A 638 -0.90 -19.42 12.22
N ASN A 639 -0.15 -20.18 11.41
CA ASN A 639 0.16 -19.81 10.03
C ASN A 639 -1.05 -19.90 9.10
N SER A 640 -2.12 -20.57 9.53
CA SER A 640 -3.37 -20.64 8.77
C SER A 640 -4.27 -19.41 9.01
N HIS A 641 -4.15 -18.73 10.16
CA HIS A 641 -5.02 -17.60 10.48
C HIS A 641 -4.96 -16.45 9.48
N PRO A 642 -3.78 -15.98 9.03
CA PRO A 642 -3.73 -14.89 8.07
C PRO A 642 -4.26 -15.27 6.68
N LEU A 643 -4.30 -16.57 6.34
CA LEU A 643 -4.86 -17.03 5.07
C LEU A 643 -6.39 -16.96 5.06
N ASN A 644 -7.02 -17.01 6.23
CA ASN A 644 -8.46 -16.87 6.42
C ASN A 644 -8.92 -15.41 6.56
N ALA A 645 -7.98 -14.45 6.56
CA ALA A 645 -8.28 -13.02 6.63
C ALA A 645 -8.40 -12.43 5.22
N ALA A 646 -9.48 -11.72 4.97
CA ALA A 646 -9.74 -11.00 3.74
C ALA A 646 -10.16 -9.56 4.03
N SER A 647 -9.87 -8.67 3.09
CA SER A 647 -10.33 -7.28 3.12
C SER A 647 -10.70 -6.85 1.72
N ALA A 648 -11.80 -6.10 1.62
CA ALA A 648 -12.18 -5.44 0.39
C ALA A 648 -13.05 -4.23 0.73
N SER A 649 -12.96 -3.18 -0.09
CA SER A 649 -13.96 -2.13 -0.03
C SER A 649 -15.30 -2.62 -0.59
N VAL A 650 -16.41 -1.99 -0.20
CA VAL A 650 -17.74 -2.33 -0.73
C VAL A 650 -17.79 -2.27 -2.27
N ALA A 651 -17.05 -1.35 -2.89
CA ALA A 651 -16.95 -1.28 -4.34
C ALA A 651 -16.15 -2.43 -4.96
N GLN A 652 -15.11 -2.91 -4.27
CA GLN A 652 -14.39 -4.11 -4.69
C GLN A 652 -15.24 -5.38 -4.47
N LEU A 653 -16.02 -5.42 -3.38
CA LEU A 653 -16.94 -6.52 -3.09
C LEU A 653 -18.03 -6.67 -4.15
N ASP A 654 -18.59 -5.57 -4.68
CA ASP A 654 -19.59 -5.66 -5.77
C ASP A 654 -19.03 -6.42 -6.99
N VAL A 655 -17.76 -6.18 -7.33
CA VAL A 655 -17.06 -6.90 -8.40
C VAL A 655 -16.76 -8.34 -7.99
N LEU A 656 -16.22 -8.56 -6.79
CA LEU A 656 -15.83 -9.90 -6.33
C LEU A 656 -17.03 -10.85 -6.20
N LEU A 657 -18.22 -10.34 -5.86
CA LEU A 657 -19.45 -11.12 -5.75
C LEU A 657 -20.15 -11.36 -7.09
N GLU A 658 -19.71 -10.70 -8.17
CA GLU A 658 -20.33 -10.81 -9.48
C GLU A 658 -20.34 -12.27 -10.01
N GLY A 659 -21.53 -12.79 -10.28
CA GLY A 659 -21.72 -14.14 -10.81
C GLY A 659 -21.45 -15.28 -9.82
N VAL A 660 -21.20 -14.99 -8.54
CA VAL A 660 -20.99 -16.01 -7.51
C VAL A 660 -22.27 -16.78 -7.21
N LYS A 661 -22.17 -18.11 -7.06
CA LYS A 661 -23.31 -19.01 -6.83
C LYS A 661 -23.33 -19.72 -5.47
N SER A 662 -22.24 -19.68 -4.71
CA SER A 662 -22.13 -20.34 -3.40
C SER A 662 -21.16 -19.60 -2.47
N LEU A 663 -21.26 -19.80 -1.15
CA LEU A 663 -20.29 -19.22 -0.21
C LEU A 663 -18.90 -19.85 -0.36
N THR A 664 -18.79 -21.09 -0.83
CA THR A 664 -17.49 -21.68 -1.19
C THR A 664 -16.79 -20.87 -2.30
N GLU A 665 -17.54 -20.39 -3.29
CA GLU A 665 -16.98 -19.52 -4.34
C GLU A 665 -16.67 -18.11 -3.80
N VAL A 666 -17.53 -17.53 -2.95
CA VAL A 666 -17.23 -16.27 -2.24
C VAL A 666 -15.89 -16.39 -1.49
N ARG A 667 -15.76 -17.42 -0.64
CA ARG A 667 -14.53 -17.70 0.11
C ARG A 667 -13.34 -17.86 -0.82
N THR A 668 -13.50 -18.59 -1.93
CA THR A 668 -12.41 -18.80 -2.88
C THR A 668 -11.92 -17.46 -3.41
N ARG A 669 -12.81 -16.58 -3.87
CA ARG A 669 -12.44 -15.25 -4.38
C ARG A 669 -11.82 -14.32 -3.31
N LEU A 670 -12.25 -14.44 -2.05
CA LEU A 670 -11.71 -13.66 -0.93
C LEU A 670 -10.38 -14.19 -0.38
N SER A 671 -10.11 -15.50 -0.53
CA SER A 671 -9.04 -16.20 0.20
C SER A 671 -8.24 -17.19 -0.67
N THR A 672 -8.11 -16.97 -1.99
CA THR A 672 -7.31 -17.82 -2.92
C THR A 672 -5.86 -17.96 -2.48
N PRO A 673 -5.24 -19.13 -2.25
CA PRO A 673 -3.87 -19.22 -1.73
C PRO A 673 -2.76 -18.64 -2.66
N VAL A 674 -3.07 -18.36 -3.92
CA VAL A 674 -2.17 -17.81 -4.94
C VAL A 674 -2.15 -16.29 -4.90
N THR A 675 -0.99 -15.69 -5.17
CA THR A 675 -0.83 -14.24 -5.37
C THR A 675 0.13 -13.95 -6.52
N TYR A 676 -0.13 -12.84 -7.21
CA TYR A 676 0.77 -12.24 -8.20
C TYR A 676 1.56 -11.06 -7.63
N SER A 677 1.44 -10.82 -6.31
CA SER A 677 2.03 -9.69 -5.59
C SER A 677 1.73 -8.35 -6.26
N THR A 678 0.57 -8.17 -6.89
CA THR A 678 0.20 -6.89 -7.52
C THR A 678 -0.20 -5.84 -6.47
N PHE A 679 -0.61 -6.31 -5.29
CA PHE A 679 -1.15 -5.52 -4.18
C PHE A 679 -2.37 -4.68 -4.60
N ASN A 680 -3.16 -5.20 -5.53
CA ASN A 680 -4.46 -4.65 -5.91
C ASN A 680 -5.46 -5.80 -5.95
N VAL A 681 -6.47 -5.74 -5.07
CA VAL A 681 -7.45 -6.82 -4.89
C VAL A 681 -8.14 -7.23 -6.20
N LEU A 682 -8.52 -6.26 -7.05
CA LEU A 682 -9.20 -6.55 -8.31
C LEU A 682 -8.24 -7.02 -9.41
N LEU A 683 -6.97 -6.60 -9.38
CA LEU A 683 -5.97 -7.08 -10.33
C LEU A 683 -5.53 -8.52 -10.02
N GLU A 684 -5.40 -8.87 -8.73
CA GLU A 684 -5.22 -10.26 -8.29
C GLU A 684 -6.38 -11.12 -8.80
N HIS A 685 -7.62 -10.67 -8.58
CA HIS A 685 -8.82 -11.36 -9.04
C HIS A 685 -8.83 -11.56 -10.56
N PHE A 686 -8.51 -10.51 -11.33
CA PHE A 686 -8.44 -10.56 -12.78
C PHE A 686 -7.43 -11.62 -13.29
N TYR A 687 -6.22 -11.66 -12.72
CA TYR A 687 -5.23 -12.66 -13.13
C TYR A 687 -5.61 -14.08 -12.71
N GLN A 688 -6.25 -14.25 -11.55
CA GLN A 688 -6.82 -15.54 -11.14
C GLN A 688 -7.86 -16.04 -12.15
N GLN A 689 -8.83 -15.20 -12.54
CA GLN A 689 -9.84 -15.54 -13.55
C GLN A 689 -9.21 -15.92 -14.90
N LYS A 690 -8.14 -15.23 -15.31
CA LYS A 690 -7.41 -15.57 -16.54
C LYS A 690 -6.72 -16.92 -16.47
N MET A 691 -6.10 -17.27 -15.34
CA MET A 691 -5.50 -18.61 -15.21
C MET A 691 -6.55 -19.71 -15.26
N HIS A 692 -7.70 -19.53 -14.62
CA HIS A 692 -8.78 -20.52 -14.62
C HIS A 692 -9.49 -20.69 -15.97
N SER A 693 -9.44 -19.69 -16.85
CA SER A 693 -10.03 -19.78 -18.20
C SER A 693 -9.06 -20.34 -19.26
N GLN A 694 -7.78 -20.52 -18.91
CA GLN A 694 -6.74 -21.05 -19.79
C GLN A 694 -6.35 -22.51 -19.51
N GLY A 695 -6.83 -23.09 -18.40
CA GLY A 695 -6.69 -24.51 -18.06
C GLY A 695 -8.04 -25.22 -18.16
#